data_AF-A0A354WW24-F1
#
_entry.id   AF-A0A354WW24-F1
#
_cell.length_a   1.000
_cell.length_b   1.000
_cell.length_c   1.000
_cell.angle_alpha   90.00
_cell.angle_beta   90.00
_cell.angle_gamma   90.00
#
_symmetry.space_group_name_H-M   'P 1'
#
loop_
_entity.id
_entity.type
_entity.pdbx_description
1 polymer ?
#
loop_
_entity_poly.entity_id
_entity_poly.type
_entity_poly.pdbx_seq_one_letter_code
_entity_poly.pdbx_strand_id
1 'polypeptide(L)'
;MNKIVSKEHFSEKVVKMVVEAPLIARSRKAGHFVIVRVGEKGERMPLTIAEADPKEGTISLVIQEVGLSSTKLCQLEPGDEITDVVGPLGQATHIENFGTVVCAGGGVGVAPMLPIVQALKAAGNRVITVLAGRSKELIILEREMRASSDEVIIMTDDGSYGRKGLVTEGVESVIKREKVDKCFAIGPAIMMKYVCLLTKKYDVPTEVSLNTIMVDGTGMCGACRISVGGKTKFVCVDGPEFDGHQVDFDEMLKRMGAFKEIERKEMDKLDDQSTSPNAASESRNALWREELRKAMKPKERTAIPRAKMNELNPEYRSHTRLEEVNQGLTQEQALNEAKRCLDCANPSCMSGCPVGINIPCFIKNIERGEFLEAARILKETSALPAVCGRVCPQEKQCESKCIHLKMNHDAVAIGYLERFAADFERESGQLSVPVVEKKNGIKIAVVGSGPAGLSFAGDMAKYGYDVTVFEALHEIGGVLKYGIPEFRLPNKIVDVEIDNLSKLGVTFVKDCIVGKTISVEDLKADGFKGVFVASGAGLPNFMNIPGENCINIMSSNEYLTRVNLMDAANPESDTPVAFGKRVAVIGGGNTAMDSVRTAKRLGAEKAMIIYRRSEEEMPARIEEVKHAKEEGVEFLTLHNPIEYIPDEQGKVKQVVLQKMELGEPDASGRRKPVAIPGATETLDIDLAIVSVGVSPNPIVPHSIPGLVLGKKGTITVNDDMESSIPMIFAGGDIVRGGATVILAMGDGRRAAAAMHKQLSMAE
;
A
#
# COMPACT_ATOMS: atom_id res chain seq x y z
N MET A 1 -14.41 15.90 9.43
CA MET A 1 -14.60 15.80 7.95
C MET A 1 -15.19 14.44 7.66
N ASN A 2 -15.87 14.26 6.52
CA ASN A 2 -16.66 13.05 6.23
C ASN A 2 -17.96 12.96 7.05
N LYS A 3 -18.47 14.11 7.52
CA LYS A 3 -19.74 14.18 8.25
C LYS A 3 -20.94 13.94 7.35
N ILE A 4 -21.92 13.18 7.82
CA ILE A 4 -23.19 12.94 7.13
C ILE A 4 -24.11 14.16 7.34
N VAL A 5 -24.43 14.83 6.24
CA VAL A 5 -25.29 16.03 6.18
C VAL A 5 -26.76 15.64 6.10
N SER A 6 -27.09 14.60 5.33
CA SER A 6 -28.47 14.09 5.20
C SER A 6 -28.50 12.63 4.72
N LYS A 7 -29.65 11.99 4.95
CA LYS A 7 -29.93 10.58 4.68
C LYS A 7 -31.35 10.43 4.11
N GLU A 8 -31.51 9.67 3.04
CA GLU A 8 -32.79 9.44 2.35
C GLU A 8 -32.92 7.95 2.00
N HIS A 9 -34.05 7.31 2.31
CA HIS A 9 -34.30 5.91 1.98
C HIS A 9 -35.04 5.80 0.64
N PHE A 10 -34.40 5.20 -0.36
CA PHE A 10 -35.03 4.85 -1.64
C PHE A 10 -35.81 3.52 -1.56
N SER A 11 -35.40 2.63 -0.66
CA SER A 11 -36.17 1.44 -0.25
C SER A 11 -35.72 0.98 1.14
N GLU A 12 -36.32 -0.10 1.65
CA GLU A 12 -35.89 -0.75 2.91
C GLU A 12 -34.37 -1.00 2.96
N LYS A 13 -33.74 -1.29 1.81
CA LYS A 13 -32.32 -1.70 1.72
C LYS A 13 -31.45 -0.79 0.86
N VAL A 14 -31.94 0.38 0.44
CA VAL A 14 -31.16 1.32 -0.39
C VAL A 14 -31.29 2.73 0.17
N VAL A 15 -30.14 3.35 0.48
CA VAL A 15 -30.03 4.64 1.14
C VAL A 15 -29.15 5.58 0.32
N LYS A 16 -29.59 6.83 0.12
CA LYS A 16 -28.76 7.95 -0.33
C LYS A 16 -28.24 8.69 0.90
N MET A 17 -26.94 8.96 0.95
CA MET A 17 -26.28 9.75 2.00
C MET A 17 -25.52 10.91 1.35
N VAL A 18 -25.65 12.11 1.93
CA VAL A 18 -24.87 13.29 1.55
C VAL A 18 -23.78 13.50 2.59
N VAL A 19 -22.52 13.61 2.16
CA VAL A 19 -21.33 13.58 3.03
C VAL A 19 -20.41 14.77 2.73
N GLU A 20 -19.89 15.44 3.76
CA GLU A 20 -18.87 16.50 3.64
C GLU A 20 -17.53 15.94 3.13
N ALA A 21 -17.15 16.27 1.89
CA ALA A 21 -15.90 15.83 1.28
C ALA A 21 -15.36 16.89 0.26
N PRO A 22 -14.95 18.10 0.71
CA PRO A 22 -14.77 19.27 -0.16
C PRO A 22 -13.59 19.19 -1.15
N LEU A 23 -12.61 18.31 -0.91
CA LEU A 23 -11.57 18.00 -1.90
C LEU A 23 -12.11 17.06 -2.98
N ILE A 24 -12.90 16.05 -2.59
CA ILE A 24 -13.51 15.07 -3.48
C ILE A 24 -14.56 15.74 -4.37
N ALA A 25 -15.42 16.57 -3.80
CA ALA A 25 -16.48 17.28 -4.52
C ALA A 25 -15.93 18.18 -5.65
N ARG A 26 -14.78 18.83 -5.43
CA ARG A 26 -14.11 19.69 -6.43
C ARG A 26 -13.39 18.92 -7.54
N SER A 27 -12.85 17.73 -7.25
CA SER A 27 -12.02 16.93 -8.18
C SER A 27 -12.79 15.82 -8.93
N ARG A 28 -14.02 15.51 -8.49
CA ARG A 28 -14.86 14.42 -9.02
C ARG A 28 -15.30 14.63 -10.48
N LYS A 29 -15.36 13.54 -11.24
CA LYS A 29 -15.95 13.43 -12.59
C LYS A 29 -16.90 12.22 -12.66
N ALA A 30 -17.59 12.03 -13.80
CA ALA A 30 -18.33 10.78 -14.05
C ALA A 30 -17.37 9.57 -14.06
N GLY A 31 -17.83 8.39 -13.64
CA GLY A 31 -17.00 7.19 -13.43
C GLY A 31 -16.23 7.15 -12.10
N HIS A 32 -15.97 8.30 -11.47
CA HIS A 32 -15.22 8.34 -10.21
C HIS A 32 -16.00 7.76 -9.01
N PHE A 33 -15.28 7.02 -8.15
CA PHE A 33 -15.79 6.43 -6.91
C PHE A 33 -14.94 6.83 -5.68
N VAL A 34 -15.34 6.40 -4.48
CA VAL A 34 -14.56 6.50 -3.23
C VAL A 34 -14.37 5.13 -2.60
N ILE A 35 -13.36 4.98 -1.75
CA ILE A 35 -13.32 3.92 -0.73
C ILE A 35 -13.75 4.54 0.60
N VAL A 36 -14.62 3.85 1.34
CA VAL A 36 -15.04 4.22 2.70
C VAL A 36 -14.61 3.16 3.71
N ARG A 37 -14.39 3.55 4.97
CA ARG A 37 -14.28 2.65 6.14
C ARG A 37 -15.17 3.19 7.27
N VAL A 38 -15.79 2.28 8.04
CA VAL A 38 -16.61 2.59 9.21
C VAL A 38 -16.10 1.79 10.41
N GLY A 39 -15.60 2.49 11.43
CA GLY A 39 -14.88 1.92 12.57
C GLY A 39 -13.43 1.55 12.24
N GLU A 40 -12.54 1.54 13.24
CA GLU A 40 -11.11 1.30 13.03
C GLU A 40 -10.83 -0.10 12.45
N LYS A 41 -11.54 -1.13 12.91
CA LYS A 41 -11.46 -2.51 12.40
C LYS A 41 -12.32 -2.77 11.14
N GLY A 42 -12.90 -1.72 10.56
CA GLY A 42 -13.80 -1.80 9.41
C GLY A 42 -13.11 -2.17 8.10
N GLU A 43 -13.86 -2.83 7.21
CA GLU A 43 -13.42 -3.09 5.83
C GLU A 43 -13.38 -1.79 5.00
N ARG A 44 -12.50 -1.74 4.00
CA ARG A 44 -12.40 -0.65 3.01
C ARG A 44 -13.28 -0.93 1.78
N MET A 45 -14.52 -0.43 1.79
CA MET A 45 -15.53 -0.73 0.77
C MET A 45 -15.59 0.33 -0.37
N PRO A 46 -15.66 -0.07 -1.66
CA PRO A 46 -15.85 0.87 -2.77
C PRO A 46 -17.31 1.30 -2.94
N LEU A 47 -17.55 2.61 -3.02
CA LEU A 47 -18.87 3.23 -3.29
C LEU A 47 -18.76 4.32 -4.35
N THR A 48 -19.70 4.38 -5.28
CA THR A 48 -19.67 5.37 -6.37
C THR A 48 -20.24 6.72 -5.94
N ILE A 49 -19.62 7.81 -6.41
CA ILE A 49 -20.10 9.16 -6.19
C ILE A 49 -21.21 9.44 -7.21
N ALA A 50 -22.48 9.40 -6.78
CA ALA A 50 -23.63 9.64 -7.66
C ALA A 50 -23.72 11.12 -8.07
N GLU A 51 -23.57 12.02 -7.10
CA GLU A 51 -23.62 13.49 -7.28
C GLU A 51 -22.52 14.14 -6.44
N ALA A 52 -22.20 15.41 -6.73
CA ALA A 52 -21.31 16.22 -5.91
C ALA A 52 -21.70 17.70 -6.01
N ASP A 53 -21.62 18.45 -4.92
CA ASP A 53 -21.74 19.91 -4.90
C ASP A 53 -20.40 20.55 -4.50
N PRO A 54 -19.66 21.17 -5.45
CA PRO A 54 -18.38 21.82 -5.15
C PRO A 54 -18.47 23.11 -4.32
N LYS A 55 -19.66 23.67 -4.08
CA LYS A 55 -19.88 24.88 -3.27
C LYS A 55 -20.16 24.53 -1.81
N GLU A 56 -21.10 23.61 -1.59
CA GLU A 56 -21.40 23.07 -0.26
C GLU A 56 -20.30 22.09 0.20
N GLY A 57 -19.46 21.62 -0.72
CA GLY A 57 -18.33 20.75 -0.44
C GLY A 57 -18.72 19.30 -0.20
N THR A 58 -19.87 18.85 -0.73
CA THR A 58 -20.47 17.55 -0.42
C THR A 58 -20.48 16.57 -1.60
N ILE A 59 -20.60 15.29 -1.29
CA ILE A 59 -20.82 14.20 -2.25
C ILE A 59 -22.05 13.37 -1.86
N SER A 60 -22.80 12.90 -2.85
CA SER A 60 -23.89 11.93 -2.65
C SER A 60 -23.42 10.51 -2.94
N LEU A 61 -23.55 9.64 -1.95
CA LEU A 61 -23.32 8.19 -2.06
C LEU A 61 -24.68 7.48 -2.09
N VAL A 62 -24.80 6.40 -2.87
CA VAL A 62 -25.98 5.51 -2.85
C VAL A 62 -25.50 4.12 -2.45
N ILE A 63 -25.96 3.64 -1.30
CA ILE A 63 -25.54 2.40 -0.65
C ILE A 63 -26.70 1.41 -0.69
N GLN A 64 -26.41 0.13 -0.98
CA GLN A 64 -27.33 -0.97 -0.75
C GLN A 64 -26.81 -1.88 0.35
N GLU A 65 -27.68 -2.25 1.28
CA GLU A 65 -27.34 -3.16 2.36
C GLU A 65 -27.24 -4.61 1.84
N VAL A 66 -26.02 -5.16 1.83
CA VAL A 66 -25.70 -6.49 1.28
C VAL A 66 -24.77 -7.34 2.16
N GLY A 67 -24.05 -6.72 3.12
CA GLY A 67 -23.07 -7.35 3.99
C GLY A 67 -22.54 -6.40 5.08
N LEU A 68 -21.76 -6.91 6.02
CA LEU A 68 -21.38 -6.26 7.29
C LEU A 68 -20.99 -4.77 7.15
N SER A 69 -20.01 -4.47 6.29
CA SER A 69 -19.48 -3.13 6.02
C SER A 69 -20.57 -2.15 5.54
N SER A 70 -21.50 -2.63 4.71
CA SER A 70 -22.64 -1.85 4.22
C SER A 70 -23.75 -1.67 5.26
N THR A 71 -23.99 -2.67 6.11
CA THR A 71 -24.94 -2.57 7.24
C THR A 71 -24.46 -1.56 8.26
N LYS A 72 -23.19 -1.63 8.69
CA LYS A 72 -22.58 -0.65 9.61
C LYS A 72 -22.67 0.78 9.06
N LEU A 73 -22.44 0.97 7.77
CA LEU A 73 -22.61 2.28 7.12
C LEU A 73 -24.07 2.73 7.07
N CYS A 74 -25.02 1.86 6.67
CA CYS A 74 -26.45 2.19 6.63
C CYS A 74 -27.06 2.49 8.01
N GLN A 75 -26.40 2.10 9.11
CA GLN A 75 -26.80 2.41 10.49
C GLN A 75 -26.42 3.84 10.94
N LEU A 76 -25.47 4.52 10.28
CA LEU A 76 -25.09 5.90 10.60
C LEU A 76 -26.21 6.89 10.23
N GLU A 77 -26.36 7.96 11.01
CA GLU A 77 -27.41 8.98 10.87
C GLU A 77 -26.84 10.39 10.57
N PRO A 78 -27.68 11.34 10.08
CA PRO A 78 -27.26 12.72 9.87
C PRO A 78 -26.74 13.38 11.15
N GLY A 79 -25.45 13.71 11.17
CA GLY A 79 -24.72 14.14 12.36
C GLY A 79 -23.43 13.35 12.59
N ASP A 80 -23.42 12.06 12.25
CA ASP A 80 -22.27 11.16 12.41
C ASP A 80 -21.16 11.43 11.38
N GLU A 81 -19.93 10.94 11.61
CA GLU A 81 -18.83 10.98 10.65
C GLU A 81 -18.46 9.57 10.15
N ILE A 82 -18.20 9.43 8.85
CA ILE A 82 -17.62 8.22 8.26
C ILE A 82 -16.12 8.22 8.53
N THR A 83 -15.62 7.18 9.22
CA THR A 83 -14.27 7.13 9.81
C THR A 83 -13.17 7.50 8.81
N ASP A 84 -13.19 6.94 7.60
CA ASP A 84 -12.28 7.34 6.53
C ASP A 84 -13.01 7.33 5.17
N VAL A 85 -12.78 8.34 4.34
CA VAL A 85 -13.32 8.46 2.98
C VAL A 85 -12.20 8.97 2.05
N VAL A 86 -11.75 8.13 1.12
CA VAL A 86 -10.68 8.47 0.17
C VAL A 86 -11.19 8.47 -1.28
N GLY A 87 -10.80 9.49 -2.03
CA GLY A 87 -11.03 9.59 -3.47
C GLY A 87 -10.87 11.01 -4.01
N PRO A 88 -11.36 11.29 -5.22
CA PRO A 88 -12.00 10.34 -6.14
C PRO A 88 -11.02 9.31 -6.69
N LEU A 89 -11.54 8.14 -7.05
CA LEU A 89 -10.76 6.97 -7.51
C LEU A 89 -11.22 6.51 -8.90
N GLY A 90 -10.40 5.67 -9.53
CA GLY A 90 -10.57 5.28 -10.92
C GLY A 90 -10.17 6.38 -11.90
N GLN A 91 -10.43 6.15 -13.17
CA GLN A 91 -10.42 7.13 -14.24
C GLN A 91 -11.81 7.73 -14.41
N ALA A 92 -11.87 8.90 -15.03
CA ALA A 92 -13.14 9.46 -15.47
C ALA A 92 -13.62 8.70 -16.72
N THR A 93 -14.93 8.45 -16.80
CA THR A 93 -15.55 7.89 -18.00
C THR A 93 -15.20 8.75 -19.23
N HIS A 94 -14.92 8.11 -20.37
CA HIS A 94 -14.68 8.83 -21.62
C HIS A 94 -16.01 9.37 -22.17
N ILE A 95 -16.11 10.69 -22.32
CA ILE A 95 -17.33 11.39 -22.73
C ILE A 95 -17.03 12.27 -23.94
N GLU A 96 -17.64 11.92 -25.06
CA GLU A 96 -17.70 12.72 -26.28
C GLU A 96 -19.10 12.62 -26.92
N ASN A 97 -19.31 13.22 -28.09
CA ASN A 97 -20.56 13.04 -28.84
C ASN A 97 -20.43 11.85 -29.81
N PHE A 98 -20.89 10.68 -29.36
CA PHE A 98 -20.90 9.43 -30.13
C PHE A 98 -22.07 9.36 -31.12
N GLY A 99 -23.16 10.09 -30.86
CA GLY A 99 -24.43 9.98 -31.59
C GLY A 99 -25.56 9.44 -30.71
N THR A 100 -26.09 8.26 -31.04
CA THR A 100 -27.12 7.56 -30.23
C THR A 100 -26.46 6.60 -29.26
N VAL A 101 -26.71 6.78 -27.96
CA VAL A 101 -26.10 6.02 -26.88
C VAL A 101 -27.16 5.32 -26.04
N VAL A 102 -26.96 4.03 -25.76
CA VAL A 102 -27.83 3.23 -24.89
C VAL A 102 -27.18 2.97 -23.53
N CYS A 103 -27.84 3.37 -22.45
CA CYS A 103 -27.36 3.24 -21.08
C CYS A 103 -28.18 2.19 -20.33
N ALA A 104 -27.64 0.99 -20.13
CA ALA A 104 -28.30 -0.16 -19.53
C ALA A 104 -27.95 -0.32 -18.05
N GLY A 105 -28.86 0.10 -17.17
CA GLY A 105 -28.67 0.17 -15.71
C GLY A 105 -29.43 -0.91 -14.94
N GLY A 106 -28.79 -1.50 -13.93
CA GLY A 106 -29.42 -2.52 -13.07
C GLY A 106 -29.17 -2.32 -11.58
N GLY A 107 -30.24 -2.28 -10.77
CA GLY A 107 -30.16 -2.11 -9.31
C GLY A 107 -29.35 -0.88 -8.91
N VAL A 108 -28.44 -0.99 -7.92
CA VAL A 108 -27.54 0.11 -7.55
C VAL A 108 -26.59 0.56 -8.65
N GLY A 109 -26.37 -0.23 -9.71
CA GLY A 109 -25.59 0.20 -10.88
C GLY A 109 -26.18 1.41 -11.63
N VAL A 110 -27.45 1.73 -11.36
CA VAL A 110 -28.10 2.95 -11.84
C VAL A 110 -27.47 4.22 -11.23
N ALA A 111 -26.92 4.16 -10.00
CA ALA A 111 -26.29 5.31 -9.34
C ALA A 111 -24.94 5.75 -9.97
N PRO A 112 -23.98 4.85 -10.31
CA PRO A 112 -22.87 5.16 -11.20
C PRO A 112 -23.30 5.67 -12.58
N MET A 113 -24.41 5.12 -13.12
CA MET A 113 -24.85 5.42 -14.47
C MET A 113 -25.46 6.82 -14.61
N LEU A 114 -26.09 7.36 -13.55
CA LEU A 114 -26.72 8.69 -13.58
C LEU A 114 -25.77 9.82 -14.02
N PRO A 115 -24.58 10.02 -13.43
CA PRO A 115 -23.65 11.05 -13.88
C PRO A 115 -23.05 10.79 -15.26
N ILE A 116 -22.97 9.53 -15.71
CA ILE A 116 -22.55 9.17 -17.07
C ILE A 116 -23.63 9.59 -18.08
N VAL A 117 -24.90 9.26 -17.81
CA VAL A 117 -26.08 9.70 -18.57
C VAL A 117 -26.13 11.24 -18.65
N GLN A 118 -25.96 11.93 -17.52
CA GLN A 118 -25.89 13.41 -17.47
C GLN A 118 -24.75 13.98 -18.32
N ALA A 119 -23.54 13.41 -18.23
CA ALA A 119 -22.38 13.87 -18.99
C ALA A 119 -22.53 13.61 -20.50
N LEU A 120 -23.00 12.43 -20.90
CA LEU A 120 -23.34 12.10 -22.29
C LEU A 120 -24.41 13.05 -22.84
N LYS A 121 -25.43 13.36 -22.05
CA LYS A 121 -26.50 14.28 -22.47
C LYS A 121 -26.00 15.71 -22.63
N ALA A 122 -25.14 16.18 -21.71
CA ALA A 122 -24.48 17.48 -21.80
C ALA A 122 -23.52 17.58 -23.00
N ALA A 123 -22.87 16.48 -23.40
CA ALA A 123 -22.07 16.39 -24.62
C ALA A 123 -22.89 16.37 -25.93
N GLY A 124 -24.23 16.38 -25.84
CA GLY A 124 -25.13 16.47 -26.99
C GLY A 124 -25.48 15.11 -27.64
N ASN A 125 -25.27 13.99 -26.96
CA ASN A 125 -25.72 12.69 -27.41
C ASN A 125 -27.26 12.57 -27.35
N ARG A 126 -27.82 11.67 -28.18
CA ARG A 126 -29.16 11.11 -27.97
C ARG A 126 -29.04 9.95 -26.99
N VAL A 127 -29.53 10.12 -25.76
CA VAL A 127 -29.32 9.17 -24.66
C VAL A 127 -30.62 8.40 -24.37
N ILE A 128 -30.57 7.09 -24.54
CA ILE A 128 -31.70 6.17 -24.32
C ILE A 128 -31.35 5.25 -23.16
N THR A 129 -32.02 5.44 -22.03
CA THR A 129 -31.72 4.71 -20.79
C THR A 129 -32.66 3.52 -20.64
N VAL A 130 -32.11 2.34 -20.33
CA VAL A 130 -32.87 1.12 -20.02
C VAL A 130 -32.58 0.77 -18.56
N LEU A 131 -33.57 0.93 -17.68
CA LEU A 131 -33.47 0.57 -16.27
C LEU A 131 -34.10 -0.81 -16.03
N ALA A 132 -33.41 -1.68 -15.28
CA ALA A 132 -33.87 -3.02 -14.97
C ALA A 132 -33.76 -3.36 -13.47
N GLY A 133 -34.74 -4.12 -12.99
CA GLY A 133 -34.79 -4.66 -11.63
C GLY A 133 -35.69 -5.89 -11.55
N ARG A 134 -35.49 -6.75 -10.56
CA ARG A 134 -36.30 -7.99 -10.41
C ARG A 134 -37.78 -7.69 -10.17
N SER A 135 -38.06 -6.56 -9.54
CA SER A 135 -39.38 -6.00 -9.26
C SER A 135 -39.30 -4.48 -9.17
N LYS A 136 -40.46 -3.81 -9.13
CA LYS A 136 -40.60 -2.35 -8.99
C LYS A 136 -39.75 -1.75 -7.87
N GLU A 137 -39.69 -2.40 -6.71
CA GLU A 137 -39.00 -1.89 -5.50
C GLU A 137 -37.47 -1.74 -5.66
N LEU A 138 -36.92 -2.24 -6.78
CA LEU A 138 -35.50 -2.18 -7.12
C LEU A 138 -35.19 -1.19 -8.26
N ILE A 139 -36.20 -0.47 -8.77
CA ILE A 139 -36.04 0.62 -9.74
C ILE A 139 -35.78 1.92 -8.97
N ILE A 140 -34.50 2.32 -8.90
CA ILE A 140 -34.07 3.57 -8.26
C ILE A 140 -33.79 4.67 -9.31
N LEU A 141 -33.75 5.93 -8.87
CA LEU A 141 -33.32 7.10 -9.65
C LEU A 141 -34.05 7.33 -11.00
N GLU A 142 -35.27 6.80 -11.16
CA GLU A 142 -36.03 6.91 -12.42
C GLU A 142 -36.31 8.38 -12.79
N ARG A 143 -36.64 9.23 -11.80
CA ARG A 143 -36.95 10.64 -12.02
C ARG A 143 -35.74 11.40 -12.56
N GLU A 144 -34.59 11.16 -11.97
CA GLU A 144 -33.31 11.77 -12.28
C GLU A 144 -32.83 11.30 -13.66
N MET A 145 -33.02 10.01 -13.97
CA MET A 145 -32.77 9.44 -15.29
C MET A 145 -33.70 10.00 -16.36
N ARG A 146 -35.01 10.18 -16.08
CA ARG A 146 -35.98 10.80 -17.00
C ARG A 146 -35.68 12.28 -17.26
N ALA A 147 -35.12 13.00 -16.28
CA ALA A 147 -34.63 14.36 -16.47
C ALA A 147 -33.34 14.44 -17.30
N SER A 148 -32.59 13.33 -17.40
CA SER A 148 -31.24 13.27 -17.99
C SER A 148 -31.15 12.48 -19.31
N SER A 149 -32.25 11.91 -19.80
CA SER A 149 -32.31 11.06 -21.01
C SER A 149 -33.37 11.54 -22.00
N ASP A 150 -33.22 11.25 -23.30
CA ASP A 150 -34.26 11.48 -24.30
C ASP A 150 -35.41 10.45 -24.21
N GLU A 151 -35.09 9.25 -23.72
CA GLU A 151 -36.06 8.18 -23.49
C GLU A 151 -35.61 7.33 -22.29
N VAL A 152 -36.55 6.86 -21.48
CA VAL A 152 -36.29 5.88 -20.41
C VAL A 152 -37.27 4.72 -20.52
N ILE A 153 -36.73 3.54 -20.81
CA ILE A 153 -37.41 2.25 -20.86
C ILE A 153 -37.21 1.57 -19.50
N ILE A 154 -38.30 1.12 -18.88
CA ILE A 154 -38.27 0.34 -17.63
C ILE A 154 -38.57 -1.13 -17.94
N MET A 155 -37.71 -2.02 -17.45
CA MET A 155 -37.83 -3.48 -17.55
C MET A 155 -37.93 -4.07 -16.13
N THR A 156 -38.83 -5.04 -15.91
CA THR A 156 -38.81 -5.87 -14.70
C THR A 156 -38.94 -7.35 -14.99
N ASP A 157 -38.19 -8.18 -14.27
CA ASP A 157 -38.19 -9.64 -14.46
C ASP A 157 -39.58 -10.25 -14.16
N ASP A 158 -40.24 -9.75 -13.10
CA ASP A 158 -41.58 -10.18 -12.70
C ASP A 158 -42.71 -9.55 -13.54
N GLY A 159 -42.50 -8.37 -14.11
CA GLY A 159 -43.51 -7.57 -14.81
C GLY A 159 -44.33 -6.65 -13.91
N SER A 160 -43.90 -6.41 -12.67
CA SER A 160 -44.57 -5.53 -11.69
C SER A 160 -44.56 -4.05 -12.09
N TYR A 161 -43.60 -3.63 -12.93
CA TYR A 161 -43.53 -2.26 -13.43
C TYR A 161 -42.80 -2.17 -14.78
N GLY A 162 -43.19 -1.19 -15.61
CA GLY A 162 -42.64 -1.05 -16.97
C GLY A 162 -43.06 -2.18 -17.90
N ARG A 163 -42.10 -2.77 -18.61
CA ARG A 163 -42.29 -3.97 -19.45
C ARG A 163 -41.76 -5.19 -18.72
N LYS A 164 -42.43 -6.34 -18.84
CA LYS A 164 -41.87 -7.61 -18.38
C LYS A 164 -40.74 -8.05 -19.31
N GLY A 165 -39.61 -8.44 -18.74
CA GLY A 165 -38.43 -8.94 -19.48
C GLY A 165 -37.11 -8.45 -18.91
N LEU A 166 -36.00 -8.97 -19.43
CA LEU A 166 -34.64 -8.61 -19.02
C LEU A 166 -34.15 -7.31 -19.66
N VAL A 167 -33.12 -6.68 -19.08
CA VAL A 167 -32.49 -5.46 -19.64
C VAL A 167 -32.05 -5.65 -21.10
N THR A 168 -31.62 -6.87 -21.46
CA THR A 168 -31.19 -7.24 -22.81
C THR A 168 -32.31 -7.14 -23.83
N GLU A 169 -33.55 -7.45 -23.47
CA GLU A 169 -34.72 -7.28 -24.35
C GLU A 169 -35.01 -5.79 -24.57
N GLY A 170 -34.87 -4.97 -23.52
CA GLY A 170 -34.95 -3.52 -23.61
C GLY A 170 -33.90 -2.94 -24.57
N VAL A 171 -32.62 -3.30 -24.38
CA VAL A 171 -31.50 -2.89 -25.23
C VAL A 171 -31.67 -3.37 -26.68
N GLU A 172 -32.01 -4.64 -26.90
CA GLU A 172 -32.23 -5.17 -28.26
C GLU A 172 -33.41 -4.48 -28.96
N SER A 173 -34.44 -4.05 -28.21
CA SER A 173 -35.56 -3.30 -28.78
C SER A 173 -35.17 -1.92 -29.32
N VAL A 174 -34.12 -1.30 -28.76
CA VAL A 174 -33.56 -0.03 -29.28
C VAL A 174 -32.67 -0.28 -30.49
N ILE A 175 -31.75 -1.26 -30.40
CA ILE A 175 -30.84 -1.63 -31.51
C ILE A 175 -31.61 -2.06 -32.77
N LYS A 176 -32.78 -2.70 -32.60
CA LYS A 176 -33.69 -3.06 -33.71
C LYS A 176 -34.53 -1.89 -34.25
N ARG A 177 -34.61 -0.77 -33.53
CA ARG A 177 -35.43 0.40 -33.87
C ARG A 177 -34.63 1.51 -34.55
N GLU A 178 -33.41 1.75 -34.08
CA GLU A 178 -32.53 2.82 -34.56
C GLU A 178 -31.06 2.45 -34.42
N LYS A 179 -30.17 3.14 -35.15
CA LYS A 179 -28.73 2.95 -35.01
C LYS A 179 -28.29 3.33 -33.60
N VAL A 180 -27.51 2.47 -32.95
CA VAL A 180 -26.84 2.73 -31.67
C VAL A 180 -25.35 2.75 -31.93
N ASP A 181 -24.70 3.87 -31.58
CA ASP A 181 -23.27 4.12 -31.82
C ASP A 181 -22.40 3.62 -30.64
N LYS A 182 -22.97 3.61 -29.43
CA LYS A 182 -22.29 3.20 -28.19
C LYS A 182 -23.29 2.62 -27.19
N CYS A 183 -22.88 1.62 -26.42
CA CYS A 183 -23.60 1.15 -25.25
C CYS A 183 -22.74 1.32 -23.99
N PHE A 184 -23.36 1.70 -22.87
CA PHE A 184 -22.79 1.63 -21.52
C PHE A 184 -23.68 0.69 -20.70
N ALA A 185 -23.10 -0.29 -20.00
CA ALA A 185 -23.87 -1.24 -19.20
C ALA A 185 -23.31 -1.33 -17.77
N ILE A 186 -24.15 -1.06 -16.77
CA ILE A 186 -23.73 -0.92 -15.37
C ILE A 186 -24.77 -1.54 -14.43
N GLY A 187 -24.34 -2.52 -13.62
CA GLY A 187 -25.24 -3.26 -12.74
C GLY A 187 -24.63 -4.57 -12.26
N PRO A 188 -25.45 -5.60 -11.94
CA PRO A 188 -24.95 -6.92 -11.60
C PRO A 188 -24.01 -7.46 -12.69
N ALA A 189 -22.87 -8.04 -12.30
CA ALA A 189 -21.87 -8.55 -13.25
C ALA A 189 -22.43 -9.53 -14.30
N ILE A 190 -23.41 -10.36 -13.92
CA ILE A 190 -24.11 -11.27 -14.82
C ILE A 190 -25.00 -10.53 -15.85
N MET A 191 -25.59 -9.39 -15.47
CA MET A 191 -26.35 -8.53 -16.37
C MET A 191 -25.42 -7.90 -17.41
N MET A 192 -24.30 -7.34 -16.95
CA MET A 192 -23.29 -6.74 -17.83
C MET A 192 -22.72 -7.76 -18.84
N LYS A 193 -22.45 -9.00 -18.40
CA LYS A 193 -22.04 -10.11 -19.28
C LYS A 193 -23.04 -10.34 -20.42
N TYR A 194 -24.33 -10.46 -20.11
CA TYR A 194 -25.36 -10.72 -21.12
C TYR A 194 -25.63 -9.52 -22.04
N VAL A 195 -25.50 -8.28 -21.56
CA VAL A 195 -25.54 -7.09 -22.43
C VAL A 195 -24.34 -7.10 -23.40
N CYS A 196 -23.13 -7.43 -22.94
CA CYS A 196 -21.95 -7.51 -23.82
C CYS A 196 -22.08 -8.61 -24.88
N LEU A 197 -22.60 -9.79 -24.51
CA LEU A 197 -22.89 -10.86 -25.48
C LEU A 197 -23.96 -10.45 -26.50
N LEU A 198 -24.96 -9.68 -26.08
CA LEU A 198 -25.99 -9.13 -26.96
C LEU A 198 -25.41 -8.08 -27.92
N THR A 199 -24.68 -7.08 -27.43
CA THR A 199 -24.18 -5.98 -28.28
C THR A 199 -23.10 -6.46 -29.25
N LYS A 200 -22.31 -7.46 -28.87
CA LYS A 200 -21.31 -8.12 -29.75
C LYS A 200 -21.94 -8.87 -30.93
N LYS A 201 -23.18 -9.35 -30.82
CA LYS A 201 -23.97 -9.91 -31.94
C LYS A 201 -24.39 -8.83 -32.96
N TYR A 202 -24.45 -7.56 -32.55
CA TYR A 202 -24.88 -6.43 -33.36
C TYR A 202 -23.76 -5.43 -33.69
N ASP A 203 -22.51 -5.78 -33.39
CA ASP A 203 -21.30 -4.94 -33.58
C ASP A 203 -21.40 -3.55 -32.91
N VAL A 204 -22.10 -3.46 -31.76
CA VAL A 204 -22.26 -2.22 -30.98
C VAL A 204 -21.15 -2.13 -29.93
N PRO A 205 -20.22 -1.15 -30.01
CA PRO A 205 -19.17 -0.97 -29.01
C PRO A 205 -19.75 -0.75 -27.61
N THR A 206 -19.25 -1.49 -26.62
CA THR A 206 -19.86 -1.54 -25.28
C THR A 206 -18.84 -1.37 -24.17
N GLU A 207 -19.05 -0.36 -23.31
CA GLU A 207 -18.29 -0.19 -22.07
C GLU A 207 -19.09 -0.68 -20.86
N VAL A 208 -18.37 -1.25 -19.90
CA VAL A 208 -18.92 -1.74 -18.63
C VAL A 208 -18.17 -1.11 -17.47
N SER A 209 -18.91 -0.57 -16.50
CA SER A 209 -18.34 -0.03 -15.26
C SER A 209 -18.31 -1.15 -14.22
N LEU A 210 -17.11 -1.62 -13.89
CA LEU A 210 -16.90 -2.81 -13.07
C LEU A 210 -16.70 -2.46 -11.60
N ASN A 211 -17.39 -3.18 -10.71
CA ASN A 211 -17.09 -3.18 -9.28
C ASN A 211 -16.54 -4.56 -8.87
N THR A 212 -15.37 -4.56 -8.22
CA THR A 212 -14.63 -5.76 -7.80
C THR A 212 -14.11 -5.55 -6.38
N ILE A 213 -13.67 -6.62 -5.71
CA ILE A 213 -13.07 -6.54 -4.37
C ILE A 213 -11.86 -5.59 -4.40
N MET A 214 -11.88 -4.53 -3.59
CA MET A 214 -10.79 -3.57 -3.44
C MET A 214 -10.35 -3.53 -1.98
N VAL A 215 -9.06 -3.25 -1.73
CA VAL A 215 -8.54 -3.05 -0.35
C VAL A 215 -7.98 -1.64 -0.17
N ASP A 216 -7.37 -1.05 -1.20
CA ASP A 216 -6.65 0.23 -1.09
C ASP A 216 -7.20 1.38 -1.98
N GLY A 217 -8.09 1.07 -2.94
CA GLY A 217 -8.54 2.03 -3.95
C GLY A 217 -7.46 2.53 -4.93
N THR A 218 -6.20 2.09 -4.80
CA THR A 218 -5.01 2.67 -5.47
C THR A 218 -4.14 1.66 -6.21
N GLY A 219 -4.47 0.36 -6.13
CA GLY A 219 -3.92 -0.72 -6.95
C GLY A 219 -2.63 -1.35 -6.40
N MET A 220 -2.10 -0.85 -5.29
CA MET A 220 -0.90 -1.36 -4.64
C MET A 220 -1.08 -2.78 -4.07
N CYS A 221 -2.29 -3.16 -3.69
CA CYS A 221 -2.66 -4.50 -3.27
C CYS A 221 -2.80 -5.47 -4.46
N GLY A 222 -3.45 -5.06 -5.55
CA GLY A 222 -3.81 -5.95 -6.66
C GLY A 222 -4.97 -6.92 -6.39
N ALA A 223 -5.82 -6.65 -5.38
CA ALA A 223 -7.04 -7.42 -5.11
C ALA A 223 -8.07 -7.29 -6.25
N CYS A 224 -8.26 -6.05 -6.70
CA CYS A 224 -9.18 -5.57 -7.74
C CYS A 224 -8.78 -5.97 -9.17
N ARG A 225 -7.95 -6.99 -9.33
CA ARG A 225 -7.43 -7.42 -10.62
C ARG A 225 -8.40 -8.34 -11.36
N ILE A 226 -8.43 -8.18 -12.67
CA ILE A 226 -9.24 -8.94 -13.63
C ILE A 226 -8.48 -9.18 -14.94
N SER A 227 -8.85 -10.22 -15.69
CA SER A 227 -8.45 -10.40 -17.08
C SER A 227 -9.27 -9.52 -18.03
N VAL A 228 -8.59 -8.65 -18.79
CA VAL A 228 -9.17 -7.90 -19.92
C VAL A 228 -8.26 -8.07 -21.14
N GLY A 229 -8.79 -8.60 -22.25
CA GLY A 229 -8.03 -8.80 -23.48
C GLY A 229 -6.82 -9.73 -23.32
N GLY A 230 -6.92 -10.72 -22.42
CA GLY A 230 -5.82 -11.63 -22.06
C GLY A 230 -4.70 -10.99 -21.22
N LYS A 231 -4.95 -9.84 -20.59
CA LYS A 231 -3.99 -9.13 -19.72
C LYS A 231 -4.62 -8.79 -18.38
N THR A 232 -3.83 -8.91 -17.31
CA THR A 232 -4.24 -8.47 -15.97
C THR A 232 -4.35 -6.94 -15.93
N LYS A 233 -5.51 -6.43 -15.47
CA LYS A 233 -5.84 -5.01 -15.28
C LYS A 233 -6.36 -4.76 -13.86
N PHE A 234 -6.15 -3.56 -13.32
CA PHE A 234 -6.53 -3.18 -11.96
C PHE A 234 -7.73 -2.22 -11.98
N VAL A 235 -8.91 -2.65 -11.55
CA VAL A 235 -10.17 -1.87 -11.72
C VAL A 235 -10.10 -0.47 -11.09
N CYS A 236 -9.38 -0.28 -9.99
CA CYS A 236 -9.27 1.03 -9.33
C CYS A 236 -8.26 2.02 -9.96
N VAL A 237 -7.42 1.58 -10.91
CA VAL A 237 -6.38 2.41 -11.56
C VAL A 237 -6.55 2.46 -13.07
N ASP A 238 -6.89 1.33 -13.70
CA ASP A 238 -7.17 1.22 -15.14
C ASP A 238 -8.64 1.53 -15.49
N GLY A 239 -9.57 1.25 -14.57
CA GLY A 239 -11.02 1.39 -14.75
C GLY A 239 -11.62 2.54 -13.93
N PRO A 240 -12.92 2.50 -13.55
CA PRO A 240 -13.77 1.30 -13.53
C PRO A 240 -14.39 0.91 -14.87
N GLU A 241 -14.41 1.80 -15.88
CA GLU A 241 -14.88 1.47 -17.22
C GLU A 241 -13.88 0.64 -18.04
N PHE A 242 -14.35 -0.42 -18.68
CA PHE A 242 -13.59 -1.27 -19.61
C PHE A 242 -14.42 -1.65 -20.85
N ASP A 243 -13.74 -2.03 -21.95
CA ASP A 243 -14.38 -2.70 -23.09
C ASP A 243 -14.97 -4.04 -22.65
N GLY A 244 -16.29 -4.10 -22.56
CA GLY A 244 -17.04 -5.27 -22.11
C GLY A 244 -16.97 -6.47 -23.07
N HIS A 245 -16.50 -6.29 -24.30
CA HIS A 245 -16.27 -7.40 -25.23
C HIS A 245 -14.94 -8.13 -24.99
N GLN A 246 -14.09 -7.59 -24.10
CA GLN A 246 -12.76 -8.11 -23.72
C GLN A 246 -12.64 -8.60 -22.26
N VAL A 247 -13.63 -8.34 -21.39
CA VAL A 247 -13.63 -8.71 -19.96
C VAL A 247 -13.94 -10.20 -19.76
N ASP A 248 -13.14 -10.90 -18.94
CA ASP A 248 -13.51 -12.24 -18.45
C ASP A 248 -14.49 -12.14 -17.26
N PHE A 249 -15.78 -12.15 -17.58
CA PHE A 249 -16.84 -12.14 -16.58
C PHE A 249 -16.90 -13.41 -15.72
N ASP A 250 -16.42 -14.55 -16.20
CA ASP A 250 -16.51 -15.83 -15.46
C ASP A 250 -15.37 -15.97 -14.44
N GLU A 251 -14.17 -15.47 -14.77
CA GLU A 251 -13.10 -15.20 -13.80
C GLU A 251 -13.59 -14.22 -12.73
N MET A 252 -14.14 -13.06 -13.15
CA MET A 252 -14.56 -12.00 -12.23
C MET A 252 -15.69 -12.46 -11.28
N LEU A 253 -16.74 -13.14 -11.80
CA LEU A 253 -17.86 -13.65 -11.00
C LEU A 253 -17.39 -14.67 -9.94
N LYS A 254 -16.42 -15.53 -10.27
CA LYS A 254 -15.80 -16.45 -9.31
C LYS A 254 -15.03 -15.70 -8.22
N ARG A 255 -14.18 -14.73 -8.60
CA ARG A 255 -13.41 -13.90 -7.66
C ARG A 255 -14.31 -13.14 -6.66
N MET A 256 -15.44 -12.60 -7.12
CA MET A 256 -16.45 -11.94 -6.27
C MET A 256 -17.20 -12.88 -5.31
N GLY A 257 -17.00 -14.20 -5.40
CA GLY A 257 -17.59 -15.19 -4.49
C GLY A 257 -16.74 -15.51 -3.25
N ALA A 258 -15.47 -15.08 -3.20
CA ALA A 258 -14.43 -15.71 -2.38
C ALA A 258 -14.65 -15.69 -0.86
N PHE A 259 -15.34 -14.70 -0.29
CA PHE A 259 -15.37 -14.45 1.16
C PHE A 259 -16.75 -14.61 1.84
N LYS A 260 -17.79 -14.99 1.09
CA LYS A 260 -19.20 -15.05 1.55
C LYS A 260 -19.50 -16.03 2.70
N GLU A 261 -18.58 -16.96 2.98
CA GLU A 261 -18.66 -17.90 4.11
C GLU A 261 -18.02 -17.35 5.40
N ILE A 262 -17.20 -16.29 5.29
CA ILE A 262 -16.55 -15.59 6.40
C ILE A 262 -17.45 -14.42 6.84
N GLU A 263 -17.89 -13.58 5.89
CA GLU A 263 -18.80 -12.43 6.10
C GLU A 263 -20.03 -12.75 6.97
N ARG A 264 -20.51 -14.00 6.96
CA ARG A 264 -21.69 -14.47 7.72
C ARG A 264 -21.44 -14.67 9.22
N LYS A 265 -20.18 -14.63 9.70
CA LYS A 265 -19.81 -15.04 11.06
C LYS A 265 -19.47 -13.88 12.01
N GLU A 266 -19.08 -12.72 11.47
CA GLU A 266 -18.36 -11.67 12.23
C GLU A 266 -19.27 -10.52 12.75
N MET A 267 -20.55 -10.78 13.08
CA MET A 267 -21.57 -9.73 13.25
C MET A 267 -21.71 -9.11 14.68
N ASP A 268 -20.69 -9.14 15.56
CA ASP A 268 -20.95 -9.14 17.03
C ASP A 268 -20.51 -7.94 17.97
N LYS A 269 -19.24 -7.47 18.06
CA LYS A 269 -18.67 -6.78 19.29
C LYS A 269 -17.61 -5.69 19.02
N LEU A 270 -17.37 -4.73 19.95
CA LEU A 270 -16.17 -3.82 20.02
C LEU A 270 -16.09 -2.87 21.26
N ASP A 271 -14.90 -2.22 21.54
CA ASP A 271 -14.48 -1.06 22.46
C ASP A 271 -12.92 -1.13 22.78
N ASP A 272 -12.11 -0.34 23.57
CA ASP A 272 -11.85 1.09 24.04
C ASP A 272 -10.67 1.07 25.14
N GLN A 273 -9.78 2.00 25.63
CA GLN A 273 -8.94 3.24 25.34
C GLN A 273 -7.88 3.45 26.54
N SER A 274 -7.03 4.49 26.81
CA SER A 274 -6.07 5.43 26.12
C SER A 274 -5.16 6.26 27.14
N THR A 275 -4.28 7.24 26.72
CA THR A 275 -3.55 8.36 27.48
C THR A 275 -2.01 8.31 27.87
N SER A 276 -1.42 9.36 28.54
CA SER A 276 -0.14 10.09 28.15
C SER A 276 0.92 10.66 29.21
N PRO A 277 2.15 11.18 28.84
CA PRO A 277 3.30 11.63 29.74
C PRO A 277 4.16 12.92 29.38
N ASN A 278 5.20 13.34 30.20
CA ASN A 278 6.61 13.84 29.84
C ASN A 278 7.37 14.87 30.76
N ALA A 279 8.75 14.89 30.77
CA ALA A 279 9.68 16.10 30.80
C ALA A 279 11.25 15.88 30.92
N ALA A 280 12.06 16.36 29.93
CA ALA A 280 13.42 17.04 29.89
C ALA A 280 14.65 16.74 30.83
N SER A 281 15.97 17.00 30.51
CA SER A 281 16.77 17.18 29.24
C SER A 281 18.32 17.45 29.44
N GLU A 282 19.17 17.27 28.38
CA GLU A 282 20.61 17.66 28.19
C GLU A 282 21.73 16.83 28.93
N SER A 283 23.06 16.80 28.62
CA SER A 283 23.98 17.55 27.70
C SER A 283 25.22 16.74 27.17
N ARG A 284 26.16 17.36 26.41
CA ARG A 284 27.17 16.68 25.52
C ARG A 284 28.69 16.82 25.79
N ASN A 285 29.23 17.96 26.28
CA ASN A 285 30.67 18.30 26.22
C ASN A 285 31.55 17.81 27.41
N ALA A 286 31.28 16.62 27.95
CA ALA A 286 31.88 16.18 29.22
C ALA A 286 33.13 15.27 29.08
N LEU A 287 34.04 15.42 30.06
CA LEU A 287 35.43 14.90 30.06
C LEU A 287 35.56 13.38 29.92
N TRP A 288 34.54 12.62 30.35
CA TRP A 288 34.51 11.15 30.26
C TRP A 288 34.77 10.62 28.84
N ARG A 289 34.50 11.40 27.78
CA ARG A 289 34.81 11.01 26.38
C ARG A 289 36.30 10.74 26.15
N GLU A 290 37.17 11.41 26.90
CA GLU A 290 38.62 11.29 26.77
C GLU A 290 39.17 10.06 27.51
N GLU A 291 38.50 9.65 28.59
CA GLU A 291 39.00 8.65 29.54
C GLU A 291 38.71 7.22 29.06
N LEU A 292 37.51 6.97 28.53
CA LEU A 292 37.11 5.68 27.92
C LEU A 292 38.08 5.24 26.81
N ARG A 293 38.62 6.19 26.06
CA ARG A 293 39.60 5.95 24.97
C ARG A 293 40.95 5.47 25.51
N LYS A 294 41.32 5.88 26.72
CA LYS A 294 42.56 5.49 27.42
C LYS A 294 42.41 4.19 28.21
N ALA A 295 41.18 3.81 28.58
CA ALA A 295 40.90 2.72 29.52
C ALA A 295 41.12 1.28 29.00
N MET A 296 41.07 1.03 27.68
CA MET A 296 41.15 -0.33 27.12
C MET A 296 41.77 -0.34 25.71
N LYS A 297 42.78 -1.20 25.48
CA LYS A 297 43.62 -1.20 24.27
C LYS A 297 42.92 -1.89 23.09
N PRO A 298 43.22 -1.53 21.84
CA PRO A 298 42.60 -2.14 20.65
C PRO A 298 42.64 -3.67 20.60
N LYS A 299 43.78 -4.30 20.98
CA LYS A 299 43.94 -5.77 21.00
C LYS A 299 43.01 -6.48 21.99
N GLU A 300 42.67 -5.82 23.10
CA GLU A 300 41.75 -6.34 24.10
C GLU A 300 40.30 -6.24 23.59
N ARG A 301 39.97 -5.14 22.90
CA ARG A 301 38.65 -4.90 22.27
C ARG A 301 38.34 -5.88 21.13
N THR A 302 39.34 -6.30 20.35
CA THR A 302 39.18 -7.31 19.28
C THR A 302 39.05 -8.75 19.79
N ALA A 303 39.38 -9.02 21.05
CA ALA A 303 39.26 -10.36 21.64
C ALA A 303 37.85 -10.67 22.17
N ILE A 304 36.96 -9.66 22.27
CA ILE A 304 35.58 -9.83 22.72
C ILE A 304 34.75 -10.45 21.57
N PRO A 305 34.02 -11.56 21.79
CA PRO A 305 33.16 -12.16 20.78
C PRO A 305 31.97 -11.25 20.45
N ARG A 306 31.47 -11.32 19.20
CA ARG A 306 30.27 -10.58 18.78
C ARG A 306 29.05 -11.05 19.57
N ALA A 307 28.29 -10.11 20.11
CA ALA A 307 27.02 -10.38 20.76
C ALA A 307 26.04 -11.05 19.78
N LYS A 308 25.37 -12.10 20.26
CA LYS A 308 24.25 -12.72 19.56
C LYS A 308 22.97 -12.01 19.98
N MET A 309 22.07 -11.80 19.02
CA MET A 309 20.71 -11.33 19.31
C MET A 309 20.00 -12.36 20.18
N ASN A 310 19.24 -11.91 21.19
CA ASN A 310 18.33 -12.79 21.90
C ASN A 310 17.10 -13.01 21.02
N GLU A 311 16.69 -14.27 20.84
CA GLU A 311 15.58 -14.64 19.96
C GLU A 311 14.55 -15.48 20.71
N LEU A 312 13.27 -15.29 20.36
CA LEU A 312 12.22 -16.25 20.72
C LEU A 312 12.54 -17.65 20.17
N ASN A 313 12.09 -18.68 20.90
CA ASN A 313 12.25 -20.07 20.49
C ASN A 313 11.56 -20.30 19.11
N PRO A 314 12.21 -20.99 18.14
CA PRO A 314 11.66 -21.16 16.80
C PRO A 314 10.28 -21.85 16.72
N GLU A 315 10.04 -22.88 17.53
CA GLU A 315 8.78 -23.63 17.56
C GLU A 315 7.64 -22.78 18.15
N TYR A 316 7.94 -21.98 19.18
CA TYR A 316 6.96 -21.05 19.75
C TYR A 316 6.65 -19.90 18.78
N ARG A 317 7.70 -19.25 18.24
CA ARG A 317 7.55 -18.03 17.42
C ARG A 317 6.94 -18.28 16.05
N SER A 318 6.98 -19.51 15.53
CA SER A 318 6.29 -19.88 14.29
C SER A 318 4.76 -19.89 14.45
N HIS A 319 4.24 -19.78 15.68
CA HIS A 319 2.81 -19.70 16.00
C HIS A 319 2.36 -18.34 16.58
N THR A 320 3.27 -17.39 16.82
CA THR A 320 2.93 -16.06 17.36
C THR A 320 3.07 -14.96 16.30
N ARG A 321 1.98 -14.22 16.03
CA ARG A 321 1.92 -13.21 14.96
C ARG A 321 2.47 -11.83 15.37
N LEU A 322 2.25 -11.44 16.63
CA LEU A 322 2.47 -10.07 17.12
C LEU A 322 3.74 -9.92 17.99
N GLU A 323 4.44 -11.02 18.29
CA GLU A 323 5.62 -11.01 19.13
C GLU A 323 6.90 -10.85 18.30
N GLU A 324 7.74 -9.86 18.64
CA GLU A 324 8.99 -9.62 17.92
C GLU A 324 9.98 -10.78 18.13
N VAL A 325 10.40 -11.43 17.03
CA VAL A 325 11.29 -12.59 17.06
C VAL A 325 12.64 -12.24 17.70
N ASN A 326 13.20 -11.09 17.33
CA ASN A 326 14.39 -10.53 17.95
C ASN A 326 13.98 -9.75 19.22
N GLN A 327 14.45 -10.17 20.40
CA GLN A 327 14.10 -9.56 21.69
C GLN A 327 15.01 -8.40 22.09
N GLY A 328 16.02 -8.06 21.27
CA GLY A 328 17.00 -7.02 21.57
C GLY A 328 18.20 -7.53 22.38
N LEU A 329 19.14 -6.64 22.69
CA LEU A 329 20.26 -6.92 23.60
C LEU A 329 19.90 -6.47 25.03
N THR A 330 20.36 -7.21 26.03
CA THR A 330 20.36 -6.70 27.42
C THR A 330 21.38 -5.57 27.56
N GLN A 331 21.24 -4.74 28.60
CA GLN A 331 22.19 -3.65 28.88
C GLN A 331 23.63 -4.17 28.99
N GLU A 332 23.85 -5.34 29.61
CA GLU A 332 25.17 -5.97 29.72
C GLU A 332 25.72 -6.41 28.36
N GLN A 333 24.89 -7.05 27.53
CA GLN A 333 25.28 -7.46 26.17
C GLN A 333 25.62 -6.24 25.31
N ALA A 334 24.81 -5.17 25.38
CA ALA A 334 25.06 -3.93 24.64
C ALA A 334 26.34 -3.22 25.11
N LEU A 335 26.59 -3.15 26.43
CA LEU A 335 27.84 -2.65 27.02
C LEU A 335 29.06 -3.46 26.54
N ASN A 336 28.94 -4.78 26.47
CA ASN A 336 30.03 -5.66 26.06
C ASN A 336 30.31 -5.61 24.54
N GLU A 337 29.26 -5.54 23.71
CA GLU A 337 29.42 -5.35 22.26
C GLU A 337 29.97 -3.96 21.93
N ALA A 338 29.53 -2.91 22.63
CA ALA A 338 30.02 -1.54 22.42
C ALA A 338 31.54 -1.42 22.60
N LYS A 339 32.12 -2.15 23.57
CA LYS A 339 33.58 -2.20 23.80
C LYS A 339 34.38 -2.67 22.58
N ARG A 340 33.77 -3.47 21.67
CA ARG A 340 34.41 -3.93 20.41
C ARG A 340 34.68 -2.77 19.44
N CYS A 341 33.99 -1.64 19.56
CA CYS A 341 34.23 -0.47 18.73
C CYS A 341 35.62 0.16 19.01
N LEU A 342 36.44 0.29 17.96
CA LEU A 342 37.82 0.79 18.06
C LEU A 342 37.95 2.32 18.00
N ASP A 343 36.83 3.05 17.96
CA ASP A 343 36.79 4.54 17.84
C ASP A 343 37.65 5.07 16.67
N CYS A 344 37.42 4.52 15.48
CA CYS A 344 38.24 4.77 14.31
C CYS A 344 38.21 6.26 13.90
N ALA A 345 39.36 6.93 13.92
CA ALA A 345 39.50 8.34 13.52
C ALA A 345 38.97 8.64 12.10
N ASN A 346 39.06 7.66 11.19
CA ASN A 346 38.40 7.68 9.88
C ASN A 346 37.38 6.50 9.83
N PRO A 347 36.13 6.71 10.29
CA PRO A 347 35.17 5.62 10.52
C PRO A 347 34.45 5.21 9.23
N SER A 348 35.04 4.26 8.50
CA SER A 348 34.49 3.70 7.25
C SER A 348 33.09 3.06 7.39
N CYS A 349 32.66 2.69 8.60
CA CYS A 349 31.27 2.30 8.86
C CYS A 349 30.26 3.43 8.59
N MET A 350 30.64 4.70 8.80
CA MET A 350 29.77 5.87 8.51
C MET A 350 29.55 6.02 7.01
N SER A 351 30.59 5.84 6.18
CA SER A 351 30.44 5.85 4.71
C SER A 351 29.73 4.60 4.15
N GLY A 352 29.49 3.59 5.00
CA GLY A 352 28.61 2.46 4.70
C GLY A 352 27.13 2.68 5.09
N CYS A 353 26.79 3.81 5.72
CA CYS A 353 25.44 4.15 6.18
C CYS A 353 24.82 5.22 5.26
N PRO A 354 23.73 4.94 4.52
CA PRO A 354 23.14 5.91 3.57
C PRO A 354 22.64 7.25 4.16
N VAL A 355 22.39 7.33 5.47
CA VAL A 355 22.02 8.59 6.15
C VAL A 355 23.16 9.20 6.97
N GLY A 356 24.35 8.59 6.97
CA GLY A 356 25.57 9.13 7.58
C GLY A 356 25.63 9.08 9.12
N ILE A 357 24.99 8.09 9.76
CA ILE A 357 24.94 7.98 11.23
C ILE A 357 26.35 8.06 11.85
N ASN A 358 26.50 8.84 12.92
CA ASN A 358 27.75 8.96 13.68
C ASN A 358 27.99 7.74 14.58
N ILE A 359 28.31 6.62 13.94
CA ILE A 359 28.41 5.28 14.52
C ILE A 359 29.38 5.21 15.72
N PRO A 360 30.62 5.73 15.67
CA PRO A 360 31.51 5.71 16.84
C PRO A 360 30.91 6.49 18.02
N CYS A 361 30.34 7.67 17.76
CA CYS A 361 29.86 8.59 18.79
C CYS A 361 28.71 8.00 19.63
N PHE A 362 27.73 7.34 18.99
CA PHE A 362 26.64 6.69 19.74
C PHE A 362 27.11 5.40 20.43
N ILE A 363 27.98 4.60 19.81
CA ILE A 363 28.49 3.37 20.44
C ILE A 363 29.33 3.70 21.68
N LYS A 364 30.10 4.80 21.68
CA LYS A 364 30.81 5.27 22.89
C LYS A 364 29.91 5.89 23.96
N ASN A 365 28.68 6.27 23.63
CA ASN A 365 27.65 6.57 24.63
C ASN A 365 27.11 5.28 25.27
N ILE A 366 26.92 4.21 24.49
CA ILE A 366 26.56 2.89 25.03
C ILE A 366 27.66 2.32 25.92
N GLU A 367 28.94 2.40 25.51
CA GLU A 367 30.08 1.82 26.25
C GLU A 367 30.22 2.34 27.70
N ARG A 368 29.72 3.54 28.00
CA ARG A 368 29.72 4.14 29.35
C ARG A 368 28.43 3.94 30.16
N GLY A 369 27.39 3.35 29.57
CA GLY A 369 26.08 3.18 30.22
C GLY A 369 25.08 4.32 29.97
N GLU A 370 25.34 5.27 29.07
CA GLU A 370 24.48 6.45 28.86
C GLU A 370 23.73 6.37 27.54
N PHE A 371 22.73 5.50 27.55
CA PHE A 371 21.98 5.04 26.40
C PHE A 371 21.07 6.12 25.78
N LEU A 372 20.58 7.08 26.58
CA LEU A 372 19.76 8.20 26.09
C LEU A 372 20.56 9.18 25.21
N GLU A 373 21.79 9.52 25.61
CA GLU A 373 22.70 10.33 24.79
C GLU A 373 23.22 9.51 23.59
N ALA A 374 23.17 8.16 23.62
CA ALA A 374 23.34 7.35 22.40
C ALA A 374 22.17 7.56 21.43
N ALA A 375 20.93 7.47 21.91
CA ALA A 375 19.73 7.68 21.09
C ALA A 375 19.64 9.10 20.52
N ARG A 376 19.98 10.12 21.32
CA ARG A 376 20.04 11.52 20.85
C ARG A 376 21.03 11.69 19.69
N ILE A 377 22.20 11.04 19.72
CA ILE A 377 23.17 11.05 18.60
C ILE A 377 22.61 10.36 17.35
N LEU A 378 21.81 9.29 17.49
CA LEU A 378 21.14 8.67 16.33
C LEU A 378 20.17 9.65 15.66
N LYS A 379 19.36 10.36 16.47
CA LYS A 379 18.39 11.38 16.01
C LYS A 379 19.01 12.62 15.35
N GLU A 380 20.32 12.86 15.47
CA GLU A 380 21.04 13.89 14.69
C GLU A 380 21.05 13.58 13.19
N THR A 381 20.85 12.32 12.78
CA THR A 381 21.04 11.87 11.38
C THR A 381 20.02 10.84 10.88
N SER A 382 19.30 10.14 11.76
CA SER A 382 18.23 9.20 11.42
C SER A 382 16.91 9.68 11.99
N ALA A 383 15.87 9.73 11.15
CA ALA A 383 14.50 10.03 11.58
C ALA A 383 13.74 8.80 12.11
N LEU A 384 14.30 7.58 11.95
CA LEU A 384 13.66 6.31 12.27
C LEU A 384 14.66 5.29 12.87
N PRO A 385 15.52 5.63 13.86
CA PRO A 385 16.57 4.74 14.35
C PRO A 385 16.03 3.41 14.91
N ALA A 386 14.89 3.42 15.61
CA ALA A 386 14.30 2.19 16.15
C ALA A 386 13.82 1.21 15.06
N VAL A 387 13.52 1.73 13.87
CA VAL A 387 13.21 0.96 12.65
C VAL A 387 14.50 0.48 11.97
N CYS A 388 15.48 1.38 11.80
CA CYS A 388 16.72 1.12 11.06
C CYS A 388 17.54 -0.01 11.68
N GLY A 389 17.69 -0.03 13.00
CA GLY A 389 18.40 -1.10 13.71
C GLY A 389 17.77 -2.49 13.52
N ARG A 390 16.47 -2.56 13.19
CA ARG A 390 15.74 -3.82 12.90
C ARG A 390 15.85 -4.24 11.44
N VAL A 391 15.53 -3.35 10.50
CA VAL A 391 15.20 -3.75 9.11
C VAL A 391 16.32 -3.53 8.08
N CYS A 392 17.39 -2.82 8.44
CA CYS A 392 18.51 -2.61 7.51
C CYS A 392 19.25 -3.92 7.20
N PRO A 393 19.68 -4.17 5.96
CA PRO A 393 20.64 -5.23 5.66
C PRO A 393 22.05 -4.76 6.03
N GLN A 394 22.38 -4.79 7.32
CA GLN A 394 23.66 -4.30 7.85
C GLN A 394 24.86 -5.00 7.18
N GLU A 395 24.68 -6.27 6.79
CA GLU A 395 25.66 -7.12 6.11
C GLU A 395 26.04 -6.61 4.70
N LYS A 396 25.23 -5.72 4.12
CA LYS A 396 25.46 -5.05 2.83
C LYS A 396 25.77 -3.55 3.00
N GLN A 397 25.87 -3.05 4.24
CA GLN A 397 25.88 -1.62 4.59
C GLN A 397 26.96 -1.29 5.64
N CYS A 398 26.60 -0.69 6.78
CA CYS A 398 27.54 -0.17 7.79
C CYS A 398 28.47 -1.24 8.38
N GLU A 399 27.97 -2.46 8.63
CA GLU A 399 28.77 -3.58 9.14
C GLU A 399 29.70 -4.14 8.06
N SER A 400 29.29 -4.14 6.79
CA SER A 400 30.14 -4.52 5.63
C SER A 400 31.38 -3.63 5.46
N LYS A 401 31.39 -2.44 6.07
CA LYS A 401 32.53 -1.50 6.07
C LYS A 401 33.28 -1.45 7.42
N CYS A 402 32.95 -2.32 8.37
CA CYS A 402 33.61 -2.37 9.67
C CYS A 402 35.07 -2.83 9.53
N ILE A 403 36.00 -2.17 10.24
CA ILE A 403 37.44 -2.48 10.15
C ILE A 403 37.79 -3.89 10.65
N HIS A 404 36.99 -4.45 11.57
CA HIS A 404 37.14 -5.83 12.07
C HIS A 404 37.16 -6.87 10.95
N LEU A 405 36.39 -6.67 9.87
CA LEU A 405 36.36 -7.58 8.72
C LEU A 405 37.72 -7.64 8.00
N LYS A 406 38.49 -6.54 7.98
CA LYS A 406 39.87 -6.53 7.45
C LYS A 406 40.88 -7.19 8.38
N MET A 407 40.48 -7.55 9.59
CA MET A 407 41.26 -8.24 10.61
C MET A 407 40.84 -9.71 10.77
N ASN A 408 39.97 -10.22 9.87
CA ASN A 408 39.33 -11.54 9.96
C ASN A 408 38.54 -11.76 11.27
N HIS A 409 37.93 -10.70 11.80
CA HIS A 409 36.98 -10.75 12.92
C HIS A 409 35.58 -10.29 12.47
N ASP A 410 34.53 -10.79 13.13
CA ASP A 410 33.17 -10.33 12.85
C ASP A 410 33.02 -8.82 13.08
N ALA A 411 32.22 -8.14 12.26
CA ALA A 411 31.89 -6.74 12.44
C ALA A 411 31.32 -6.45 13.85
N VAL A 412 31.48 -5.21 14.32
CA VAL A 412 30.69 -4.69 15.45
C VAL A 412 29.21 -4.74 15.05
N ALA A 413 28.33 -5.24 15.91
CA ALA A 413 26.89 -5.36 15.66
C ALA A 413 26.18 -4.00 15.76
N ILE A 414 26.51 -3.10 14.83
CA ILE A 414 26.04 -1.71 14.76
C ILE A 414 24.51 -1.66 14.77
N GLY A 415 23.82 -2.53 14.01
CA GLY A 415 22.36 -2.55 13.97
C GLY A 415 21.71 -2.92 15.30
N TYR A 416 22.30 -3.89 16.02
CA TYR A 416 21.81 -4.30 17.33
C TYR A 416 22.02 -3.21 18.40
N LEU A 417 23.13 -2.47 18.31
CA LEU A 417 23.43 -1.32 19.18
C LEU A 417 22.55 -0.10 18.86
N GLU A 418 22.29 0.17 17.58
CA GLU A 418 21.37 1.23 17.12
C GLU A 418 19.95 0.96 17.66
N ARG A 419 19.46 -0.26 17.48
CA ARG A 419 18.19 -0.72 18.05
C ARG A 419 18.17 -0.53 19.56
N PHE A 420 19.17 -1.03 20.28
CA PHE A 420 19.19 -1.01 21.74
C PHE A 420 19.10 0.42 22.31
N ALA A 421 19.83 1.38 21.73
CA ALA A 421 19.76 2.78 22.16
C ALA A 421 18.36 3.38 21.95
N ALA A 422 17.75 3.16 20.78
CA ALA A 422 16.43 3.70 20.45
C ALA A 422 15.28 3.00 21.22
N ASP A 423 15.39 1.69 21.44
CA ASP A 423 14.47 0.93 22.30
C ASP A 423 14.52 1.43 23.75
N PHE A 424 15.74 1.63 24.31
CA PHE A 424 15.91 2.16 25.67
C PHE A 424 15.35 3.59 25.83
N GLU A 425 15.55 4.47 24.84
CA GLU A 425 14.99 5.82 24.89
C GLU A 425 13.45 5.80 24.96
N ARG A 426 12.80 5.02 24.08
CA ARG A 426 11.35 4.80 24.10
C ARG A 426 10.88 4.26 25.46
N GLU A 427 11.53 3.22 25.97
CA GLU A 427 11.10 2.52 27.18
C GLU A 427 11.36 3.31 28.46
N SER A 428 12.33 4.22 28.47
CA SER A 428 12.54 5.19 29.55
C SER A 428 11.49 6.30 29.60
N GLY A 429 10.75 6.54 28.50
CA GLY A 429 9.92 7.72 28.29
C GLY A 429 10.70 9.03 28.10
N GLN A 430 12.02 9.04 28.26
CA GLN A 430 12.87 10.25 28.20
C GLN A 430 13.27 10.57 26.76
N LEU A 431 12.25 10.83 25.93
CA LEU A 431 12.41 11.20 24.52
C LEU A 431 13.21 12.50 24.38
N SER A 432 14.35 12.42 23.70
CA SER A 432 15.08 13.59 23.24
C SER A 432 14.36 14.26 22.07
N VAL A 433 14.11 15.56 22.22
CA VAL A 433 13.57 16.44 21.17
C VAL A 433 14.78 17.07 20.46
N PRO A 434 14.91 16.95 19.12
CA PRO A 434 15.99 17.60 18.38
C PRO A 434 15.81 19.12 18.36
N VAL A 435 16.92 19.84 18.15
CA VAL A 435 16.89 21.30 17.97
C VAL A 435 16.16 21.63 16.66
N VAL A 436 15.26 22.60 16.72
CA VAL A 436 14.47 23.11 15.59
C VAL A 436 14.79 24.59 15.42
N GLU A 437 15.00 25.01 14.17
CA GLU A 437 15.26 26.39 13.80
C GLU A 437 13.98 27.26 13.87
N LYS A 438 14.15 28.58 13.75
CA LYS A 438 13.05 29.52 13.88
C LYS A 438 12.10 29.37 12.68
N LYS A 439 10.79 29.25 12.94
CA LYS A 439 9.77 29.08 11.90
C LYS A 439 9.88 30.18 10.83
N ASN A 440 9.97 29.76 9.57
CA ASN A 440 10.17 30.62 8.40
C ASN A 440 8.85 30.92 7.63
N GLY A 441 7.75 30.24 7.94
CA GLY A 441 6.43 30.45 7.32
C GLY A 441 6.31 29.91 5.89
N ILE A 442 7.31 29.20 5.39
CA ILE A 442 7.31 28.60 4.05
C ILE A 442 6.71 27.18 4.14
N LYS A 443 5.59 26.99 3.42
CA LYS A 443 4.89 25.71 3.32
C LYS A 443 5.59 24.73 2.39
N ILE A 444 5.77 23.47 2.81
CA ILE A 444 6.38 22.38 2.03
C ILE A 444 5.46 21.14 2.04
N ALA A 445 5.16 20.58 0.86
CA ALA A 445 4.31 19.40 0.71
C ALA A 445 5.14 18.13 0.53
N VAL A 446 4.69 17.03 1.11
CA VAL A 446 5.30 15.70 0.99
C VAL A 446 4.24 14.70 0.57
N VAL A 447 4.51 13.91 -0.47
CA VAL A 447 3.56 12.97 -1.06
C VAL A 447 3.96 11.53 -0.72
N GLY A 448 3.24 10.93 0.22
CA GLY A 448 3.50 9.59 0.75
C GLY A 448 4.30 9.62 2.06
N SER A 449 3.81 8.88 3.06
CA SER A 449 4.37 8.76 4.41
C SER A 449 5.36 7.59 4.59
N GLY A 450 5.92 7.07 3.49
CA GLY A 450 6.99 6.08 3.56
C GLY A 450 8.29 6.64 4.14
N PRO A 451 9.32 5.80 4.35
CA PRO A 451 10.58 6.20 5.00
C PRO A 451 11.28 7.41 4.37
N ALA A 452 11.21 7.58 3.05
CA ALA A 452 11.69 8.78 2.36
C ALA A 452 10.93 10.04 2.80
N GLY A 453 9.60 9.99 2.78
CA GLY A 453 8.72 11.11 3.14
C GLY A 453 8.87 11.52 4.61
N LEU A 454 8.89 10.56 5.53
CA LEU A 454 9.12 10.82 6.95
C LEU A 454 10.50 11.42 7.21
N SER A 455 11.55 10.92 6.55
CA SER A 455 12.92 11.44 6.74
C SER A 455 13.13 12.81 6.09
N PHE A 456 12.47 13.11 4.98
CA PHE A 456 12.44 14.45 4.39
C PHE A 456 11.67 15.42 5.28
N ALA A 457 10.47 15.03 5.73
CA ALA A 457 9.61 15.87 6.56
C ALA A 457 10.27 16.21 7.91
N GLY A 458 10.93 15.24 8.54
CA GLY A 458 11.66 15.44 9.79
C GLY A 458 12.85 16.40 9.67
N ASP A 459 13.59 16.39 8.57
CA ASP A 459 14.70 17.33 8.37
C ASP A 459 14.20 18.71 7.92
N MET A 460 13.17 18.81 7.07
CA MET A 460 12.55 20.11 6.73
C MET A 460 11.86 20.77 7.93
N ALA A 461 11.26 20.00 8.84
CA ALA A 461 10.72 20.54 10.08
C ALA A 461 11.82 21.15 10.97
N LYS A 462 13.00 20.53 11.04
CA LYS A 462 14.17 21.07 11.78
C LYS A 462 14.65 22.40 11.18
N TYR A 463 14.62 22.59 9.86
CA TYR A 463 14.92 23.86 9.18
C TYR A 463 13.79 24.92 9.29
N GLY A 464 12.81 24.73 10.18
CA GLY A 464 11.77 25.72 10.46
C GLY A 464 10.67 25.85 9.40
N TYR A 465 10.57 24.93 8.44
CA TYR A 465 9.48 24.93 7.45
C TYR A 465 8.14 24.46 8.06
N ASP A 466 7.04 24.80 7.39
CA ASP A 466 5.70 24.29 7.69
C ASP A 466 5.39 23.11 6.76
N VAL A 467 5.60 21.89 7.27
CA VAL A 467 5.56 20.67 6.45
C VAL A 467 4.21 19.97 6.56
N THR A 468 3.63 19.59 5.41
CA THR A 468 2.42 18.76 5.33
C THR A 468 2.69 17.48 4.55
N VAL A 469 2.49 16.33 5.18
CA VAL A 469 2.60 14.99 4.58
C VAL A 469 1.20 14.50 4.21
N PHE A 470 0.98 14.29 2.91
CA PHE A 470 -0.25 13.73 2.35
C PHE A 470 -0.06 12.22 2.14
N GLU A 471 -0.94 11.41 2.70
CA GLU A 471 -0.92 9.95 2.60
C GLU A 471 -2.23 9.45 1.94
N ALA A 472 -2.12 8.44 1.08
CA ALA A 472 -3.24 7.83 0.36
C ALA A 472 -4.00 6.80 1.21
N LEU A 473 -3.34 6.23 2.22
CA LEU A 473 -3.92 5.29 3.18
C LEU A 473 -4.47 6.02 4.42
N HIS A 474 -5.20 5.26 5.22
CA HIS A 474 -5.68 5.69 6.54
C HIS A 474 -4.63 5.49 7.65
N GLU A 475 -3.42 5.01 7.33
CA GLU A 475 -2.30 4.87 8.27
C GLU A 475 -1.02 5.51 7.72
N ILE A 476 -0.24 6.08 8.63
CA ILE A 476 1.04 6.74 8.34
C ILE A 476 2.19 5.74 8.50
N GLY A 477 3.19 5.77 7.60
CA GLY A 477 4.40 4.93 7.64
C GLY A 477 4.60 4.06 6.40
N GLY A 478 3.58 3.93 5.54
CA GLY A 478 3.64 3.14 4.31
C GLY A 478 4.05 1.68 4.56
N VAL A 479 5.10 1.21 3.87
CA VAL A 479 5.58 -0.18 3.94
C VAL A 479 5.98 -0.63 5.35
N LEU A 480 6.27 0.31 6.26
CA LEU A 480 6.57 0.03 7.66
C LEU A 480 5.34 -0.48 8.45
N LYS A 481 4.12 -0.16 7.98
CA LYS A 481 2.84 -0.63 8.54
C LYS A 481 2.24 -1.76 7.70
N TYR A 482 2.06 -1.54 6.38
CA TYR A 482 1.35 -2.52 5.54
C TYR A 482 2.22 -3.69 5.07
N GLY A 483 3.55 -3.55 5.07
CA GLY A 483 4.46 -4.49 4.43
C GLY A 483 5.24 -5.37 5.40
N ILE A 484 5.97 -4.76 6.34
CA ILE A 484 6.80 -5.47 7.30
C ILE A 484 5.93 -5.94 8.48
N PRO A 485 5.87 -7.25 8.81
CA PRO A 485 5.02 -7.73 9.89
C PRO A 485 5.50 -7.37 11.30
N GLU A 486 4.55 -7.31 12.25
CA GLU A 486 4.75 -7.07 13.69
C GLU A 486 5.89 -7.90 14.31
N PHE A 487 6.00 -9.19 13.95
CA PHE A 487 7.04 -10.09 14.46
C PHE A 487 8.48 -9.71 14.06
N ARG A 488 8.65 -8.68 13.22
CA ARG A 488 9.92 -8.18 12.69
C ARG A 488 10.09 -6.66 12.85
N LEU A 489 8.99 -5.92 12.74
CA LEU A 489 8.92 -4.49 13.06
C LEU A 489 7.57 -4.19 13.74
N PRO A 490 7.53 -4.13 15.08
CA PRO A 490 6.29 -3.85 15.79
C PRO A 490 5.73 -2.45 15.47
N ASN A 491 4.44 -2.36 15.13
CA ASN A 491 3.78 -1.13 14.65
C ASN A 491 3.96 0.03 15.65
N LYS A 492 3.80 -0.26 16.95
CA LYS A 492 4.02 0.68 18.08
C LYS A 492 5.36 1.43 18.05
N ILE A 493 6.37 0.90 17.36
CA ILE A 493 7.69 1.52 17.22
C ILE A 493 7.69 2.54 16.07
N VAL A 494 6.97 2.24 14.99
CA VAL A 494 6.71 3.17 13.89
C VAL A 494 5.85 4.33 14.38
N ASP A 495 4.82 4.04 15.18
CA ASP A 495 3.93 5.03 15.78
C ASP A 495 4.68 6.06 16.63
N VAL A 496 5.56 5.63 17.54
CA VAL A 496 6.36 6.55 18.37
C VAL A 496 7.20 7.52 17.54
N GLU A 497 7.75 7.10 16.41
CA GLU A 497 8.56 7.97 15.54
C GLU A 497 7.68 8.93 14.70
N ILE A 498 6.48 8.50 14.29
CA ILE A 498 5.48 9.37 13.66
C ILE A 498 5.00 10.43 14.66
N ASP A 499 4.74 10.02 15.90
CA ASP A 499 4.39 10.89 17.02
C ASP A 499 5.49 11.94 17.29
N ASN A 500 6.76 11.53 17.21
CA ASN A 500 7.91 12.43 17.32
C ASN A 500 7.93 13.47 16.19
N LEU A 501 7.56 13.10 14.95
CA LEU A 501 7.44 14.03 13.82
C LEU A 501 6.24 14.98 13.97
N SER A 502 5.09 14.50 14.45
CA SER A 502 3.93 15.32 14.79
C SER A 502 4.28 16.37 15.86
N LYS A 503 5.03 15.96 16.90
CA LYS A 503 5.54 16.85 17.97
C LYS A 503 6.58 17.86 17.48
N LEU A 504 7.22 17.62 16.33
CA LEU A 504 8.09 18.57 15.63
C LEU A 504 7.32 19.52 14.70
N GLY A 505 5.99 19.43 14.65
CA GLY A 505 5.14 20.30 13.83
C GLY A 505 5.01 19.86 12.37
N VAL A 506 5.25 18.57 12.06
CA VAL A 506 4.83 17.98 10.79
C VAL A 506 3.33 17.72 10.84
N THR A 507 2.58 18.27 9.88
CA THR A 507 1.15 17.98 9.72
C THR A 507 0.96 16.72 8.88
N PHE A 508 0.14 15.77 9.33
CA PHE A 508 -0.23 14.59 8.55
C PHE A 508 -1.67 14.69 8.06
N VAL A 509 -1.89 14.41 6.77
CA VAL A 509 -3.20 14.38 6.12
C VAL A 509 -3.39 13.00 5.49
N LYS A 510 -4.18 12.16 6.17
CA LYS A 510 -4.54 10.81 5.70
C LYS A 510 -5.56 10.86 4.55
N ASP A 511 -5.75 9.74 3.87
CA ASP A 511 -6.81 9.53 2.87
C ASP A 511 -6.88 10.60 1.76
N CYS A 512 -5.73 11.17 1.41
CA CYS A 512 -5.56 12.23 0.43
C CYS A 512 -4.55 11.83 -0.65
N ILE A 513 -5.06 11.45 -1.82
CA ILE A 513 -4.24 11.01 -2.95
C ILE A 513 -3.88 12.22 -3.80
N VAL A 514 -2.64 12.68 -3.68
CA VAL A 514 -2.09 13.70 -4.61
C VAL A 514 -2.11 13.12 -6.04
N GLY A 515 -2.60 13.92 -6.99
CA GLY A 515 -2.91 13.49 -8.35
C GLY A 515 -4.34 12.99 -8.58
N LYS A 516 -5.16 12.88 -7.53
CA LYS A 516 -6.59 12.54 -7.61
C LYS A 516 -7.48 13.40 -6.70
N THR A 517 -7.24 13.37 -5.39
CA THR A 517 -7.93 14.16 -4.36
C THR A 517 -7.55 15.64 -4.41
N ILE A 518 -6.27 15.91 -4.72
CA ILE A 518 -5.67 17.24 -4.84
C ILE A 518 -4.56 17.19 -5.90
N SER A 519 -4.42 18.20 -6.76
CA SER A 519 -3.33 18.27 -7.76
C SER A 519 -2.08 18.97 -7.19
N VAL A 520 -0.96 18.90 -7.92
CA VAL A 520 0.24 19.67 -7.56
C VAL A 520 0.03 21.17 -7.82
N GLU A 521 -0.82 21.49 -8.79
CA GLU A 521 -1.29 22.83 -9.11
C GLU A 521 -2.15 23.41 -7.97
N ASP A 522 -3.02 22.61 -7.35
CA ASP A 522 -3.79 23.01 -6.16
C ASP A 522 -2.85 23.26 -4.96
N LEU A 523 -1.88 22.38 -4.70
CA LEU A 523 -0.87 22.59 -3.66
C LEU A 523 -0.11 23.91 -3.90
N LYS A 524 0.28 24.19 -5.14
CA LYS A 524 0.93 25.45 -5.51
C LYS A 524 0.01 26.67 -5.29
N ALA A 525 -1.30 26.54 -5.51
CA ALA A 525 -2.30 27.58 -5.24
C ALA A 525 -2.52 27.80 -3.73
N ASP A 526 -2.52 26.74 -2.92
CA ASP A 526 -2.57 26.78 -1.45
C ASP A 526 -1.28 27.34 -0.80
N GLY A 527 -0.29 27.70 -1.62
CA GLY A 527 0.92 28.44 -1.25
C GLY A 527 2.15 27.59 -0.97
N PHE A 528 2.11 26.28 -1.21
CA PHE A 528 3.27 25.40 -1.07
C PHE A 528 4.40 25.82 -2.03
N LYS A 529 5.63 25.91 -1.51
CA LYS A 529 6.82 26.40 -2.26
C LYS A 529 7.72 25.28 -2.78
N GLY A 530 7.58 24.08 -2.24
CA GLY A 530 8.26 22.88 -2.68
C GLY A 530 7.42 21.63 -2.42
N VAL A 531 7.60 20.61 -3.26
CA VAL A 531 6.90 19.33 -3.19
C VAL A 531 7.94 18.21 -3.23
N PHE A 532 7.86 17.25 -2.31
CA PHE A 532 8.69 16.05 -2.32
C PHE A 532 7.86 14.79 -2.54
N VAL A 533 8.14 14.05 -3.62
CA VAL A 533 7.41 12.83 -3.99
C VAL A 533 8.11 11.59 -3.44
N ALA A 534 7.42 10.91 -2.52
CA ALA A 534 7.89 9.74 -1.76
C ALA A 534 6.91 8.55 -1.83
N SER A 535 6.02 8.53 -2.83
CA SER A 535 4.94 7.55 -3.01
C SER A 535 5.39 6.09 -3.26
N GLY A 536 6.70 5.86 -3.42
CA GLY A 536 7.31 4.54 -3.50
C GLY A 536 6.98 3.72 -4.76
N ALA A 537 7.24 2.42 -4.69
CA ALA A 537 6.92 1.44 -5.72
C ALA A 537 5.88 0.44 -5.19
N GLY A 538 4.61 0.87 -5.14
CA GLY A 538 3.53 0.07 -4.55
C GLY A 538 2.87 -0.95 -5.48
N LEU A 539 2.99 -0.83 -6.81
CA LEU A 539 2.22 -1.65 -7.75
C LEU A 539 2.81 -3.08 -7.86
N PRO A 540 2.05 -4.16 -7.63
CA PRO A 540 2.58 -5.51 -7.64
C PRO A 540 2.76 -6.04 -9.06
N ASN A 541 3.90 -6.68 -9.35
CA ASN A 541 4.09 -7.39 -10.61
C ASN A 541 3.60 -8.85 -10.49
N PHE A 542 2.97 -9.34 -11.55
CA PHE A 542 2.56 -10.74 -11.73
C PHE A 542 3.41 -11.40 -12.83
N MET A 543 3.41 -12.74 -12.88
CA MET A 543 4.22 -13.52 -13.82
C MET A 543 3.63 -13.56 -15.24
N ASN A 544 2.31 -13.37 -15.35
CA ASN A 544 1.49 -13.55 -16.56
C ASN A 544 1.50 -14.99 -17.07
N ILE A 545 1.24 -15.94 -16.16
CA ILE A 545 1.15 -17.38 -16.46
C ILE A 545 -0.30 -17.90 -16.37
N PRO A 546 -0.65 -19.01 -17.06
CA PRO A 546 -1.99 -19.61 -16.95
C PRO A 546 -2.41 -19.85 -15.49
N GLY A 547 -3.66 -19.50 -15.18
CA GLY A 547 -4.27 -19.69 -13.86
C GLY A 547 -3.92 -18.66 -12.78
N GLU A 548 -3.07 -17.65 -13.02
CA GLU A 548 -2.61 -16.70 -11.99
C GLU A 548 -3.72 -15.82 -11.33
N ASN A 549 -4.94 -15.81 -11.89
CA ASN A 549 -6.10 -15.13 -11.32
C ASN A 549 -7.09 -16.04 -10.55
N CYS A 550 -6.79 -17.34 -10.41
CA CYS A 550 -7.57 -18.28 -9.60
C CYS A 550 -7.79 -17.78 -8.16
N ILE A 551 -8.86 -18.27 -7.52
CA ILE A 551 -9.15 -17.99 -6.11
C ILE A 551 -8.01 -18.59 -5.26
N ASN A 552 -7.68 -17.94 -4.14
CA ASN A 552 -6.49 -18.23 -3.33
C ASN A 552 -5.14 -18.03 -4.08
N ILE A 553 -5.10 -17.19 -5.12
CA ILE A 553 -3.86 -16.57 -5.59
C ILE A 553 -3.89 -15.08 -5.25
N MET A 554 -2.85 -14.59 -4.58
CA MET A 554 -2.72 -13.23 -4.07
C MET A 554 -1.34 -12.66 -4.43
N SER A 555 -1.21 -11.34 -4.51
CA SER A 555 0.12 -10.73 -4.45
C SER A 555 0.60 -10.73 -2.98
N SER A 556 1.92 -10.67 -2.75
CA SER A 556 2.42 -10.38 -1.39
C SER A 556 1.87 -9.07 -0.84
N ASN A 557 1.63 -8.07 -1.68
CA ASN A 557 1.10 -6.78 -1.24
C ASN A 557 -0.34 -6.94 -0.73
N GLU A 558 -1.20 -7.68 -1.44
CA GLU A 558 -2.57 -7.98 -0.98
C GLU A 558 -2.55 -8.75 0.34
N TYR A 559 -1.72 -9.81 0.41
CA TYR A 559 -1.65 -10.69 1.58
C TYR A 559 -1.13 -9.94 2.82
N LEU A 560 -0.02 -9.21 2.69
CA LEU A 560 0.57 -8.46 3.80
C LEU A 560 -0.29 -7.24 4.17
N THR A 561 -0.92 -6.55 3.22
CA THR A 561 -1.85 -5.44 3.55
C THR A 561 -3.05 -5.95 4.34
N ARG A 562 -3.65 -7.08 3.94
CA ARG A 562 -4.74 -7.69 4.71
C ARG A 562 -4.29 -8.05 6.12
N VAL A 563 -3.17 -8.75 6.29
CA VAL A 563 -2.74 -9.28 7.60
C VAL A 563 -2.10 -8.23 8.53
N ASN A 564 -1.40 -7.23 8.00
CA ASN A 564 -0.66 -6.23 8.77
C ASN A 564 -1.39 -4.90 8.94
N LEU A 565 -2.04 -4.38 7.89
CA LEU A 565 -2.75 -3.09 7.93
C LEU A 565 -4.22 -3.27 8.34
N MET A 566 -4.91 -4.24 7.75
CA MET A 566 -6.32 -4.48 8.02
C MET A 566 -6.56 -5.50 9.15
N ASP A 567 -5.50 -5.98 9.80
CA ASP A 567 -5.51 -6.99 10.87
C ASP A 567 -6.34 -8.26 10.57
N ALA A 568 -6.48 -8.64 9.29
CA ALA A 568 -7.43 -9.65 8.78
C ALA A 568 -7.26 -11.09 9.31
N ALA A 569 -6.26 -11.34 10.15
CA ALA A 569 -6.06 -12.59 10.87
C ALA A 569 -6.66 -12.59 12.30
N ASN A 570 -7.20 -11.45 12.74
CA ASN A 570 -7.88 -11.27 14.01
C ASN A 570 -9.41 -11.48 13.84
N PRO A 571 -10.07 -12.35 14.63
CA PRO A 571 -11.54 -12.53 14.66
C PRO A 571 -12.34 -11.30 15.16
N GLU A 572 -11.75 -10.12 15.16
CA GLU A 572 -12.40 -8.83 15.44
C GLU A 572 -12.26 -7.84 14.27
N SER A 573 -11.62 -8.25 13.16
CA SER A 573 -11.52 -7.46 11.93
C SER A 573 -12.59 -7.85 10.91
N ASP A 574 -13.24 -6.85 10.32
CA ASP A 574 -14.20 -7.06 9.22
C ASP A 574 -13.51 -7.56 7.94
N THR A 575 -12.20 -7.38 7.80
CA THR A 575 -11.49 -7.68 6.55
C THR A 575 -11.11 -9.16 6.46
N PRO A 576 -11.54 -9.91 5.42
CA PRO A 576 -11.22 -11.33 5.30
C PRO A 576 -9.83 -11.59 4.71
N VAL A 577 -9.23 -12.73 5.06
CA VAL A 577 -8.02 -13.30 4.43
C VAL A 577 -8.16 -14.81 4.22
N ALA A 578 -7.43 -15.37 3.24
CA ALA A 578 -7.39 -16.80 2.99
C ALA A 578 -6.36 -17.50 3.90
N PHE A 579 -6.80 -18.54 4.60
CA PHE A 579 -5.95 -19.44 5.39
C PHE A 579 -5.67 -20.71 4.56
N GLY A 580 -4.40 -20.97 4.27
CA GLY A 580 -3.95 -22.14 3.50
C GLY A 580 -3.13 -23.11 4.33
N LYS A 581 -3.28 -24.42 4.06
CA LYS A 581 -2.46 -25.48 4.68
C LYS A 581 -1.16 -25.72 3.92
N ARG A 582 -1.19 -25.56 2.58
CA ARG A 582 -0.09 -25.82 1.65
C ARG A 582 0.17 -24.55 0.84
N VAL A 583 0.96 -23.65 1.42
CA VAL A 583 1.17 -22.29 0.94
C VAL A 583 2.47 -22.20 0.14
N ALA A 584 2.38 -21.72 -1.10
CA ALA A 584 3.54 -21.46 -1.96
C ALA A 584 3.77 -19.96 -2.17
N VAL A 585 4.94 -19.47 -1.74
CA VAL A 585 5.36 -18.07 -1.87
C VAL A 585 6.42 -17.95 -2.95
N ILE A 586 6.12 -17.19 -4.01
CA ILE A 586 6.94 -17.14 -5.23
C ILE A 586 7.89 -15.93 -5.16
N GLY A 587 9.13 -16.15 -4.72
CA GLY A 587 10.12 -15.09 -4.57
C GLY A 587 11.28 -15.47 -3.65
N GLY A 588 12.22 -14.54 -3.46
CA GLY A 588 13.40 -14.71 -2.59
C GLY A 588 13.92 -13.42 -1.96
N GLY A 589 13.10 -12.36 -1.97
CA GLY A 589 13.38 -11.10 -1.27
C GLY A 589 12.73 -11.06 0.11
N ASN A 590 12.97 -9.98 0.86
CA ASN A 590 12.38 -9.79 2.19
C ASN A 590 10.87 -9.99 2.18
N THR A 591 10.15 -9.37 1.24
CA THR A 591 8.69 -9.50 1.08
C THR A 591 8.20 -10.96 0.93
N ALA A 592 9.02 -11.85 0.36
CA ALA A 592 8.72 -13.27 0.28
C ALA A 592 8.96 -13.99 1.62
N MET A 593 10.05 -13.66 2.33
CA MET A 593 10.32 -14.15 3.69
C MET A 593 9.23 -13.68 4.66
N ASP A 594 8.85 -12.40 4.60
CA ASP A 594 7.75 -11.82 5.37
C ASP A 594 6.42 -12.56 5.07
N SER A 595 6.09 -12.77 3.79
CA SER A 595 4.88 -13.50 3.38
C SER A 595 4.84 -14.95 3.87
N VAL A 596 5.93 -15.71 3.73
CA VAL A 596 5.96 -17.14 4.10
C VAL A 596 5.98 -17.35 5.61
N ARG A 597 6.64 -16.46 6.35
CA ARG A 597 6.68 -16.46 7.83
C ARG A 597 5.35 -16.03 8.44
N THR A 598 4.63 -15.12 7.79
CA THR A 598 3.22 -14.84 8.09
C THR A 598 2.33 -16.06 7.81
N ALA A 599 2.47 -16.70 6.65
CA ALA A 599 1.69 -17.89 6.32
C ALA A 599 1.88 -19.04 7.33
N LYS A 600 3.11 -19.27 7.80
CA LYS A 600 3.39 -20.24 8.88
C LYS A 600 2.63 -19.91 10.16
N ARG A 601 2.62 -18.63 10.57
CA ARG A 601 1.90 -18.11 11.75
C ARG A 601 0.39 -18.15 11.61
N LEU A 602 -0.14 -18.11 10.38
CA LEU A 602 -1.57 -18.32 10.11
C LEU A 602 -1.94 -19.82 9.99
N GLY A 603 -1.09 -20.73 10.47
CA GLY A 603 -1.41 -22.15 10.59
C GLY A 603 -1.09 -23.01 9.36
N ALA A 604 -0.24 -22.53 8.44
CA ALA A 604 0.20 -23.36 7.32
C ALA A 604 1.01 -24.58 7.82
N GLU A 605 0.44 -25.77 7.60
CA GLU A 605 1.09 -27.07 7.82
C GLU A 605 2.41 -27.14 7.04
N LYS A 606 2.34 -26.77 5.74
CA LYS A 606 3.47 -26.65 4.82
C LYS A 606 3.53 -25.25 4.21
N ALA A 607 4.58 -24.51 4.54
CA ALA A 607 4.89 -23.20 3.97
C ALA A 607 6.18 -23.29 3.13
N MET A 608 6.12 -22.85 1.88
CA MET A 608 7.19 -23.02 0.88
C MET A 608 7.63 -21.70 0.28
N ILE A 609 8.94 -21.46 0.23
CA ILE A 609 9.57 -20.51 -0.70
C ILE A 609 9.85 -21.25 -2.01
N ILE A 610 9.36 -20.70 -3.12
CA ILE A 610 9.68 -21.15 -4.48
C ILE A 610 10.50 -20.05 -5.15
N TYR A 611 11.77 -20.34 -5.41
CA TYR A 611 12.72 -19.35 -5.94
C TYR A 611 13.52 -19.89 -7.12
N ARG A 612 13.55 -19.12 -8.22
CA ARG A 612 14.15 -19.54 -9.50
C ARG A 612 15.67 -19.58 -9.55
N ARG A 613 16.39 -19.12 -8.51
CA ARG A 613 17.86 -19.15 -8.39
C ARG A 613 18.27 -19.94 -7.14
N SER A 614 19.56 -20.00 -6.82
CA SER A 614 20.03 -20.62 -5.57
C SER A 614 19.79 -19.70 -4.36
N GLU A 615 20.14 -20.19 -3.18
CA GLU A 615 20.14 -19.39 -1.95
C GLU A 615 21.16 -18.24 -1.99
N GLU A 616 22.30 -18.42 -2.65
CA GLU A 616 23.36 -17.40 -2.74
C GLU A 616 22.90 -16.14 -3.51
N GLU A 617 21.96 -16.29 -4.46
CA GLU A 617 21.38 -15.16 -5.19
C GLU A 617 20.19 -14.47 -4.49
N MET A 618 19.73 -14.97 -3.33
CA MET A 618 18.56 -14.42 -2.65
C MET A 618 18.80 -12.97 -2.20
N PRO A 619 18.00 -11.99 -2.67
CA PRO A 619 18.16 -10.59 -2.25
C PRO A 619 17.70 -10.32 -0.80
N ALA A 620 17.08 -11.28 -0.12
CA ALA A 620 16.69 -11.16 1.28
C ALA A 620 17.87 -10.86 2.24
N ARG A 621 17.54 -10.34 3.42
CA ARG A 621 18.45 -10.14 4.55
C ARG A 621 18.70 -11.49 5.23
N ILE A 622 19.97 -11.82 5.50
CA ILE A 622 20.39 -13.20 5.86
C ILE A 622 19.71 -13.69 7.15
N GLU A 623 19.51 -12.81 8.13
CA GLU A 623 18.83 -13.10 9.39
C GLU A 623 17.37 -13.57 9.18
N GLU A 624 16.66 -13.04 8.17
CA GLU A 624 15.27 -13.43 7.88
C GLU A 624 15.19 -14.82 7.20
N VAL A 625 16.18 -15.15 6.36
CA VAL A 625 16.30 -16.47 5.71
C VAL A 625 16.65 -17.53 6.76
N LYS A 626 17.57 -17.21 7.69
CA LYS A 626 17.86 -18.01 8.89
C LYS A 626 16.58 -18.25 9.69
N HIS A 627 15.85 -17.19 10.05
CA HIS A 627 14.63 -17.33 10.86
C HIS A 627 13.54 -18.15 10.17
N ALA A 628 13.33 -17.98 8.86
CA ALA A 628 12.37 -18.77 8.09
C ALA A 628 12.71 -20.28 8.12
N LYS A 629 13.99 -20.64 7.96
CA LYS A 629 14.45 -22.03 8.06
C LYS A 629 14.23 -22.61 9.46
N GLU A 630 14.55 -21.85 10.49
CA GLU A 630 14.32 -22.24 11.89
C GLU A 630 12.82 -22.39 12.22
N GLU A 631 11.95 -21.60 11.58
CA GLU A 631 10.48 -21.67 11.68
C GLU A 631 9.86 -22.76 10.78
N GLY A 632 10.68 -23.63 10.18
CA GLY A 632 10.23 -24.81 9.42
C GLY A 632 9.72 -24.53 8.00
N VAL A 633 10.16 -23.43 7.36
CA VAL A 633 9.84 -23.12 5.96
C VAL A 633 10.69 -23.97 5.01
N GLU A 634 10.04 -24.59 4.01
CA GLU A 634 10.73 -25.31 2.93
C GLU A 634 11.24 -24.36 1.83
N PHE A 635 12.42 -24.63 1.26
CA PHE A 635 13.06 -23.78 0.24
C PHE A 635 13.28 -24.53 -1.07
N LEU A 636 12.32 -24.41 -1.99
CA LEU A 636 12.42 -24.90 -3.37
C LEU A 636 13.18 -23.89 -4.23
N THR A 637 14.51 -23.88 -4.05
CA THR A 637 15.44 -23.15 -4.92
C THR A 637 15.54 -23.80 -6.30
N LEU A 638 15.98 -23.04 -7.30
CA LEU A 638 16.02 -23.44 -8.71
C LEU A 638 14.68 -23.93 -9.29
N HIS A 639 13.56 -23.38 -8.82
CA HIS A 639 12.21 -23.67 -9.36
C HIS A 639 11.47 -22.38 -9.74
N ASN A 640 10.75 -22.39 -10.87
CA ASN A 640 9.95 -21.26 -11.35
C ASN A 640 8.55 -21.74 -11.77
N PRO A 641 7.44 -21.18 -11.26
CA PRO A 641 6.10 -21.52 -11.74
C PRO A 641 5.93 -21.25 -13.24
N ILE A 642 5.14 -22.10 -13.91
CA ILE A 642 4.76 -21.95 -15.32
C ILE A 642 3.25 -22.08 -15.56
N GLU A 643 2.50 -22.67 -14.62
CA GLU A 643 1.03 -22.79 -14.67
C GLU A 643 0.47 -22.99 -13.25
N TYR A 644 -0.73 -22.47 -12.99
CA TYR A 644 -1.56 -22.78 -11.83
C TYR A 644 -2.82 -23.54 -12.26
N ILE A 645 -3.11 -24.65 -11.59
CA ILE A 645 -4.25 -25.53 -11.91
C ILE A 645 -5.34 -25.36 -10.85
N PRO A 646 -6.57 -24.96 -11.22
CA PRO A 646 -7.69 -24.83 -10.28
C PRO A 646 -8.41 -26.15 -9.97
N ASP A 647 -9.22 -26.13 -8.92
CA ASP A 647 -10.32 -27.06 -8.69
C ASP A 647 -11.59 -26.67 -9.48
N GLU A 648 -12.66 -27.46 -9.32
CA GLU A 648 -13.96 -27.24 -9.99
C GLU A 648 -14.62 -25.91 -9.57
N GLN A 649 -14.30 -25.41 -8.38
CA GLN A 649 -14.81 -24.17 -7.80
C GLN A 649 -13.96 -22.95 -8.22
N GLY A 650 -12.79 -23.16 -8.83
CA GLY A 650 -11.88 -22.12 -9.30
C GLY A 650 -10.82 -21.67 -8.29
N LYS A 651 -10.65 -22.39 -7.17
CA LYS A 651 -9.54 -22.18 -6.21
C LYS A 651 -8.28 -22.88 -6.72
N VAL A 652 -7.11 -22.33 -6.46
CA VAL A 652 -5.85 -22.99 -6.83
C VAL A 652 -5.71 -24.32 -6.07
N LYS A 653 -5.37 -25.38 -6.80
CA LYS A 653 -5.21 -26.74 -6.29
C LYS A 653 -3.79 -27.26 -6.49
N GLN A 654 -3.15 -26.89 -7.60
CA GLN A 654 -1.77 -27.27 -7.91
C GLN A 654 -1.01 -26.14 -8.61
N VAL A 655 0.32 -26.19 -8.55
CA VAL A 655 1.24 -25.36 -9.32
C VAL A 655 2.22 -26.24 -10.09
N VAL A 656 2.41 -25.94 -11.38
CA VAL A 656 3.42 -26.59 -12.22
C VAL A 656 4.69 -25.74 -12.19
N LEU A 657 5.81 -26.37 -11.86
CA LEU A 657 7.12 -25.76 -11.71
C LEU A 657 8.06 -26.24 -12.82
N GLN A 658 8.74 -25.31 -13.47
CA GLN A 658 9.90 -25.57 -14.30
C GLN A 658 11.15 -25.62 -13.42
N LYS A 659 11.98 -26.65 -13.58
CA LYS A 659 13.28 -26.76 -12.90
C LYS A 659 14.34 -25.95 -13.64
N MET A 660 15.21 -25.30 -12.89
CA MET A 660 16.18 -24.33 -13.38
C MET A 660 17.61 -24.78 -13.10
N GLU A 661 18.55 -24.27 -13.88
CA GLU A 661 19.98 -24.26 -13.59
C GLU A 661 20.53 -22.82 -13.59
N LEU A 662 21.75 -22.62 -13.10
CA LEU A 662 22.39 -21.30 -13.07
C LEU A 662 23.34 -21.12 -14.25
N GLY A 663 22.97 -20.24 -15.18
CA GLY A 663 23.88 -19.73 -16.21
C GLY A 663 24.79 -18.61 -15.70
N GLU A 664 25.23 -17.77 -16.63
CA GLU A 664 26.10 -16.62 -16.37
C GLU A 664 25.47 -15.52 -15.52
N PRO A 665 26.26 -14.68 -14.82
CA PRO A 665 25.79 -13.48 -14.14
C PRO A 665 24.95 -12.53 -15.01
N ASP A 666 23.96 -11.90 -14.39
CA ASP A 666 23.25 -10.74 -14.91
C ASP A 666 23.91 -9.41 -14.52
N ALA A 667 23.38 -8.29 -15.00
CA ALA A 667 23.90 -6.95 -14.71
C ALA A 667 23.80 -6.52 -13.22
N SER A 668 23.16 -7.33 -12.36
CA SER A 668 23.20 -7.19 -10.89
C SER A 668 24.19 -8.15 -10.22
N GLY A 669 25.08 -8.79 -10.98
CA GLY A 669 26.13 -9.70 -10.50
C GLY A 669 25.65 -11.11 -10.12
N ARG A 670 24.35 -11.39 -10.23
CA ARG A 670 23.72 -12.65 -9.80
C ARG A 670 23.46 -13.57 -10.98
N ARG A 671 23.67 -14.88 -10.84
CA ARG A 671 23.54 -15.83 -11.96
C ARG A 671 22.12 -15.88 -12.53
N LYS A 672 22.02 -15.98 -13.85
CA LYS A 672 20.74 -16.07 -14.56
C LYS A 672 20.15 -17.47 -14.40
N PRO A 673 18.84 -17.59 -14.12
CA PRO A 673 18.18 -18.88 -14.13
C PRO A 673 17.87 -19.30 -15.57
N VAL A 674 18.25 -20.51 -15.95
CA VAL A 674 18.01 -21.13 -17.26
C VAL A 674 17.09 -22.33 -17.05
N ALA A 675 16.09 -22.53 -17.91
CA ALA A 675 15.15 -23.63 -17.78
C ALA A 675 15.76 -24.94 -18.30
N ILE A 676 15.73 -26.01 -17.49
CA ILE A 676 16.19 -27.35 -17.89
C ILE A 676 15.12 -27.98 -18.79
N PRO A 677 15.37 -28.23 -20.09
CA PRO A 677 14.32 -28.65 -21.02
C PRO A 677 13.62 -29.94 -20.60
N GLY A 678 12.28 -29.91 -20.55
CA GLY A 678 11.44 -31.05 -20.17
C GLY A 678 11.40 -31.40 -18.68
N ALA A 679 12.16 -30.72 -17.83
CA ALA A 679 12.19 -30.97 -16.39
C ALA A 679 11.14 -30.14 -15.63
N THR A 680 9.91 -30.64 -15.57
CA THR A 680 8.81 -30.05 -14.79
C THR A 680 8.40 -30.91 -13.59
N GLU A 681 7.81 -30.28 -12.57
CA GLU A 681 7.23 -30.94 -11.39
C GLU A 681 5.93 -30.23 -10.98
N THR A 682 4.92 -30.99 -10.55
CA THR A 682 3.63 -30.45 -10.11
C THR A 682 3.47 -30.65 -8.61
N LEU A 683 3.17 -29.57 -7.89
CA LEU A 683 2.93 -29.58 -6.45
C LEU A 683 1.49 -29.19 -6.12
N ASP A 684 0.88 -29.94 -5.22
CA ASP A 684 -0.38 -29.58 -4.57
C ASP A 684 -0.20 -28.34 -3.68
N ILE A 685 -1.07 -27.34 -3.84
CA ILE A 685 -1.14 -26.11 -3.04
C ILE A 685 -2.59 -25.69 -2.83
N ASP A 686 -2.85 -24.86 -1.82
CA ASP A 686 -4.19 -24.28 -1.56
C ASP A 686 -4.16 -22.75 -1.38
N LEU A 687 -2.98 -22.15 -1.38
CA LEU A 687 -2.75 -20.70 -1.41
C LEU A 687 -1.42 -20.40 -2.12
N ALA A 688 -1.44 -19.48 -3.08
CA ALA A 688 -0.24 -18.96 -3.74
C ALA A 688 -0.07 -17.45 -3.48
N ILE A 689 1.13 -17.04 -3.08
CA ILE A 689 1.48 -15.63 -2.78
C ILE A 689 2.60 -15.19 -3.72
N VAL A 690 2.29 -14.33 -4.67
CA VAL A 690 3.20 -13.88 -5.74
C VAL A 690 4.05 -12.70 -5.26
N SER A 691 5.37 -12.89 -5.21
CA SER A 691 6.35 -11.96 -4.65
C SER A 691 7.48 -11.64 -5.63
N VAL A 692 7.15 -11.52 -6.94
CA VAL A 692 8.13 -11.35 -8.02
C VAL A 692 8.61 -9.89 -8.22
N GLY A 693 8.28 -9.01 -7.28
CA GLY A 693 8.73 -7.62 -7.21
C GLY A 693 7.63 -6.60 -7.49
N VAL A 694 7.95 -5.32 -7.31
CA VAL A 694 7.01 -4.19 -7.40
C VAL A 694 7.48 -3.11 -8.39
N SER A 695 6.56 -2.22 -8.76
CA SER A 695 6.74 -1.12 -9.73
C SER A 695 6.17 0.20 -9.17
N PRO A 696 6.64 1.37 -9.64
CA PRO A 696 6.03 2.68 -9.37
C PRO A 696 4.51 2.69 -9.54
N ASN A 697 3.81 3.40 -8.65
CA ASN A 697 2.38 3.65 -8.84
C ASN A 697 2.20 4.79 -9.87
N PRO A 698 1.44 4.60 -10.97
CA PRO A 698 1.31 5.58 -12.05
C PRO A 698 0.53 6.85 -11.69
N ILE A 699 -0.18 6.92 -10.55
CA ILE A 699 -1.07 8.04 -10.22
C ILE A 699 -0.33 9.39 -10.16
N VAL A 700 0.65 9.53 -9.25
CA VAL A 700 1.39 10.79 -9.09
C VAL A 700 2.28 11.13 -10.31
N PRO A 701 3.01 10.17 -10.92
CA PRO A 701 3.83 10.46 -12.09
C PRO A 701 3.05 10.96 -13.32
N HIS A 702 1.83 10.46 -13.55
CA HIS A 702 1.02 10.89 -14.70
C HIS A 702 0.13 12.10 -14.41
N SER A 703 -0.09 12.47 -13.15
CA SER A 703 -0.85 13.66 -12.79
C SER A 703 -0.06 14.98 -12.88
N ILE A 704 1.24 14.93 -13.20
CA ILE A 704 2.15 16.08 -13.20
C ILE A 704 2.65 16.34 -14.63
N PRO A 705 2.09 17.33 -15.36
CA PRO A 705 2.51 17.63 -16.72
C PRO A 705 3.99 18.01 -16.82
N GLY A 706 4.73 17.39 -17.75
CA GLY A 706 6.14 17.68 -17.99
C GLY A 706 7.14 16.98 -17.06
N LEU A 707 6.68 16.07 -16.18
CA LEU A 707 7.56 15.26 -15.35
C LEU A 707 8.27 14.17 -16.19
N VAL A 708 9.61 14.14 -16.16
CA VAL A 708 10.40 13.19 -16.97
C VAL A 708 10.51 11.85 -16.26
N LEU A 709 9.93 10.81 -16.86
CA LEU A 709 9.90 9.46 -16.30
C LEU A 709 11.02 8.56 -16.88
N GLY A 710 11.62 7.77 -16.00
CA GLY A 710 12.67 6.81 -16.28
C GLY A 710 12.15 5.41 -16.62
N LYS A 711 13.07 4.43 -16.58
CA LYS A 711 12.74 3.02 -16.89
C LYS A 711 11.71 2.48 -15.90
N LYS A 712 10.64 1.86 -16.42
CA LYS A 712 9.50 1.33 -15.66
C LYS A 712 8.69 2.39 -14.89
N GLY A 713 8.71 3.66 -15.33
CA GLY A 713 7.87 4.72 -14.74
C GLY A 713 8.38 5.28 -13.42
N THR A 714 9.67 5.12 -13.10
CA THR A 714 10.29 5.85 -11.99
C THR A 714 10.38 7.34 -12.32
N ILE A 715 10.44 8.21 -11.31
CA ILE A 715 10.72 9.64 -11.54
C ILE A 715 12.23 9.81 -11.82
N THR A 716 12.58 10.59 -12.84
CA THR A 716 13.98 10.96 -13.11
C THR A 716 14.37 12.17 -12.27
N VAL A 717 15.52 12.09 -11.60
CA VAL A 717 16.07 13.16 -10.75
C VAL A 717 17.57 13.35 -10.99
N ASN A 718 18.11 14.52 -10.60
CA ASN A 718 19.55 14.78 -10.52
C ASN A 718 20.16 14.22 -9.20
N ASP A 719 21.47 14.44 -8.97
CA ASP A 719 22.16 13.95 -7.76
C ASP A 719 21.66 14.58 -6.45
N ASP A 720 21.08 15.78 -6.53
CA ASP A 720 20.43 16.52 -5.45
C ASP A 720 18.95 16.12 -5.23
N MET A 721 18.46 15.10 -5.97
CA MET A 721 17.08 14.56 -5.94
C MET A 721 15.98 15.49 -6.51
N GLU A 722 16.36 16.56 -7.21
CA GLU A 722 15.46 17.45 -7.95
C GLU A 722 15.00 16.80 -9.26
N SER A 723 13.73 16.94 -9.63
CA SER A 723 13.16 16.39 -10.88
C SER A 723 13.34 17.32 -12.08
N SER A 724 12.68 17.03 -13.21
CA SER A 724 12.60 17.95 -14.36
C SER A 724 11.81 19.24 -14.10
N ILE A 725 11.21 19.40 -12.91
CA ILE A 725 10.41 20.55 -12.51
C ILE A 725 11.02 21.13 -11.22
N PRO A 726 11.63 22.33 -11.21
CA PRO A 726 12.43 22.84 -10.07
C PRO A 726 11.71 23.09 -8.73
N MET A 727 10.40 22.86 -8.66
CA MET A 727 9.61 22.88 -7.41
C MET A 727 9.42 21.46 -6.82
N ILE A 728 9.77 20.42 -7.57
CA ILE A 728 9.43 19.03 -7.31
C ILE A 728 10.70 18.19 -7.18
N PHE A 729 10.90 17.63 -6.00
CA PHE A 729 11.96 16.65 -5.69
C PHE A 729 11.32 15.27 -5.54
N ALA A 730 12.09 14.19 -5.70
CA ALA A 730 11.58 12.82 -5.50
C ALA A 730 12.65 11.89 -4.92
N GLY A 731 12.26 10.89 -4.12
CA GLY A 731 13.24 10.02 -3.44
C GLY A 731 12.70 8.69 -2.95
N GLY A 732 13.60 7.72 -2.77
CA GLY A 732 13.28 6.33 -2.43
C GLY A 732 12.73 5.56 -3.62
N ASP A 733 11.85 4.60 -3.34
CA ASP A 733 11.47 3.56 -4.29
C ASP A 733 10.71 4.08 -5.53
N ILE A 734 10.17 5.30 -5.50
CA ILE A 734 9.59 5.98 -6.67
C ILE A 734 10.66 6.42 -7.69
N VAL A 735 11.91 6.64 -7.26
CA VAL A 735 13.07 6.91 -8.11
C VAL A 735 13.84 5.62 -8.42
N ARG A 736 13.99 4.74 -7.42
CA ARG A 736 14.88 3.57 -7.47
C ARG A 736 14.22 2.28 -7.99
N GLY A 737 12.89 2.19 -7.94
CA GLY A 737 12.21 0.90 -7.80
C GLY A 737 12.41 0.30 -6.40
N GLY A 738 11.82 -0.87 -6.15
CA GLY A 738 11.84 -1.54 -4.83
C GLY A 738 13.26 -1.69 -4.25
N ALA A 739 13.54 -1.04 -3.11
CA ALA A 739 14.87 -0.88 -2.55
C ALA A 739 14.95 -1.24 -1.05
N THR A 740 15.42 -0.33 -0.18
CA THR A 740 15.52 -0.55 1.27
C THR A 740 15.21 0.74 2.03
N VAL A 741 14.60 0.61 3.21
CA VAL A 741 14.16 1.70 4.10
C VAL A 741 15.21 2.81 4.23
N ILE A 742 16.46 2.46 4.56
CA ILE A 742 17.55 3.41 4.80
C ILE A 742 18.06 4.10 3.52
N LEU A 743 17.96 3.47 2.34
CA LEU A 743 18.23 4.15 1.06
C LEU A 743 17.16 5.18 0.75
N ALA A 744 15.89 4.85 1.01
CA ALA A 744 14.78 5.78 0.84
C ALA A 744 14.90 6.99 1.79
N MET A 745 15.26 6.76 3.06
CA MET A 745 15.60 7.85 4.00
C MET A 745 16.78 8.70 3.48
N GLY A 746 17.85 8.06 3.00
CA GLY A 746 19.02 8.75 2.44
C GLY A 746 18.72 9.62 1.21
N ASP A 747 17.68 9.31 0.45
CA ASP A 747 17.19 10.20 -0.61
C ASP A 747 16.38 11.37 -0.04
N GLY A 748 15.48 11.10 0.92
CA GLY A 748 14.71 12.13 1.62
C GLY A 748 15.60 13.17 2.30
N ARG A 749 16.67 12.76 2.97
CA ARG A 749 17.64 13.69 3.60
C ARG A 749 18.38 14.55 2.58
N ARG A 750 18.77 14.00 1.42
CA ARG A 750 19.45 14.75 0.35
C ARG A 750 18.51 15.74 -0.31
N ALA A 751 17.29 15.33 -0.63
CA ALA A 751 16.24 16.21 -1.15
C ALA A 751 15.93 17.36 -0.17
N ALA A 752 15.85 17.10 1.14
CA ALA A 752 15.61 18.13 2.15
C ALA A 752 16.74 19.18 2.20
N ALA A 753 18.00 18.72 2.25
CA ALA A 753 19.15 19.62 2.26
C ALA A 753 19.27 20.45 0.96
N ALA A 754 18.98 19.84 -0.20
CA ALA A 754 18.99 20.53 -1.49
C ALA A 754 17.86 21.56 -1.62
N MET A 755 16.62 21.20 -1.27
CA MET A 755 15.47 22.10 -1.32
C MET A 755 15.63 23.25 -0.31
N HIS A 756 16.12 23.00 0.91
CA HIS A 756 16.42 24.04 1.88
C HIS A 756 17.48 25.03 1.35
N LYS A 757 18.57 24.54 0.75
CA LYS A 757 19.60 25.37 0.10
C LYS A 757 19.01 26.19 -1.06
N GLN A 758 18.14 25.62 -1.88
CA GLN A 758 17.49 26.32 -2.99
C GLN A 758 16.56 27.44 -2.50
N LEU A 759 15.76 27.18 -1.47
CA LEU A 759 14.82 28.15 -0.91
C LEU A 759 15.52 29.26 -0.11
N SER A 760 16.60 28.95 0.62
CA SER A 760 17.41 29.96 1.35
C SER A 760 18.33 30.80 0.45
N MET A 761 18.44 30.47 -0.84
CA MET A 761 19.11 31.29 -1.87
C MET A 761 18.10 32.09 -2.73
N ALA A 762 16.82 32.11 -2.35
CA ALA A 762 15.74 32.82 -3.05
C ALA A 762 15.19 34.05 -2.27
N GLU A 763 15.81 34.38 -1.13
CA GLU A 763 15.63 35.62 -0.35
C GLU A 763 16.81 36.59 -0.60
#